data_AF-A0A4Q3KTE9-F1
#
_entry.id   AF-A0A4Q3KTE9-F1
#
_cell.length_a   1.000
_cell.length_b   1.000
_cell.length_c   1.000
_cell.angle_alpha   90.00
_cell.angle_beta   90.00
_cell.angle_gamma   90.00
#
_symmetry.space_group_name_H-M   'P 1'
#
loop_
_entity.id
_entity.type
_entity.pdbx_description
1 polymer ?
#
loop_
_entity_poly.entity_id
_entity_poly.type
_entity_poly.pdbx_seq_one_letter_code
_entity_poly.pdbx_strand_id
1 'polypeptide(L)'
;MNPHHGGLGAGAPASASPAYQRIVQDELASARLLMEDVLESTRVALKQREKDARTGGELLAFIKAGEALGKLGSVIAERYPGALGKAIDRVALQRQNPTEKSLFNVRFDDLELMDEAQVIESVEAATAMEVLSASIERPLSEFEELICAAQGQKTVSADYNPLRPQVYLEALHEVLRQMQLTDQVRNEWVVPMAQVLASKLGERYTTHAQTMRQMGVTPAGRLPQPLSGDYAYRAQHPSASQSVGFDNHTEAPVASALPPDPLLTLGRLHQLLLNDQRTPLEHPHIQPTPQPPAGIEPITLGVHDQVITPADSAPPQRPAPHPQQSGDTQGRAAPPAETAGTLHALSLEVVTMLVDNIVGDNRLLLPVQQFINSLKPALLQMVKADPRFFSDKEHPAHLLLREITDRSLAFDRIQAAGFTSFMQSLIKIAGPLATMKIEGPEPFDNVLQQLYAQWNLQQESLKGQRLRAIDALQHAEQRHLLAAKLARDLWLLPAIDKVPSEVSRFVLGPWTQVMAEARLKDTSGSADPGRYREAVNALFWSAQPDITRHHTDRLIRLLPKLLAKLREGLAMIDYPASRTEAFFERLMQLHQEAFKPARAPRPAKSAASSPPSSKAPFTEDEPWLAPAEAKDSGFMPSTQMAPGDATAQPSHHGMDGAPDSTESAAAALPALAVGTWVNLRVNGEWERTQLTWIGPHDKLFLFTSLTGRTQSMTLRLLERLMAQGDIAVITDRTVIDGALDAVARTAMRNSVDGGHRN
;
A
#
# COMPACT_ATOMS: atom_id res chain seq x y z
N MET A 1 45.70 -30.54 14.03
CA MET A 1 45.93 -29.12 14.39
C MET A 1 45.64 -28.26 13.17
N ASN A 2 44.85 -27.20 13.36
CA ASN A 2 44.44 -26.21 12.34
C ASN A 2 45.63 -25.51 11.66
N PRO A 3 45.43 -24.90 10.48
CA PRO A 3 45.26 -23.44 10.50
C PRO A 3 44.23 -22.84 9.51
N HIS A 4 43.68 -21.70 9.93
CA HIS A 4 43.00 -20.61 9.20
C HIS A 4 43.89 -20.01 8.08
N HIS A 5 43.49 -19.15 7.12
CA HIS A 5 42.39 -18.19 6.89
C HIS A 5 42.41 -17.82 5.39
N GLY A 6 41.28 -17.43 4.79
CA GLY A 6 41.28 -16.83 3.44
C GLY A 6 39.95 -16.14 3.06
N GLY A 7 39.93 -14.81 3.20
CA GLY A 7 39.16 -13.82 2.41
C GLY A 7 37.65 -13.99 2.20
N LEU A 8 36.83 -13.24 2.95
CA LEU A 8 35.45 -12.92 2.56
C LEU A 8 35.42 -11.52 1.94
N GLY A 9 35.25 -11.47 0.62
CA GLY A 9 35.03 -10.26 -0.16
C GLY A 9 33.66 -10.28 -0.83
N ALA A 10 33.05 -9.09 -0.88
CA ALA A 10 31.91 -8.67 -1.70
C ALA A 10 30.52 -9.26 -1.34
N GLY A 11 29.68 -8.40 -0.73
CA GLY A 11 28.24 -8.59 -0.64
C GLY A 11 27.60 -8.56 -2.04
N ALA A 12 27.24 -9.74 -2.53
CA ALA A 12 26.34 -9.96 -3.65
C ALA A 12 24.89 -10.05 -3.13
N PRO A 13 23.87 -9.71 -3.95
CA PRO A 13 22.46 -9.81 -3.57
C PRO A 13 22.17 -11.20 -3.04
N ALA A 14 21.47 -11.32 -1.90
CA ALA A 14 21.17 -12.55 -1.16
C ALA A 14 21.21 -13.79 -2.05
N SER A 15 22.38 -14.40 -2.17
CA SER A 15 22.61 -15.47 -3.13
C SER A 15 21.83 -16.66 -2.62
N ALA A 16 20.77 -17.04 -3.34
CA ALA A 16 19.99 -18.23 -3.02
C ALA A 16 20.95 -19.40 -2.75
N SER A 17 20.73 -20.13 -1.66
CA SER A 17 21.62 -21.21 -1.23
C SER A 17 22.01 -22.13 -2.40
N PRO A 18 23.28 -22.57 -2.53
CA PRO A 18 23.72 -23.42 -3.64
C PRO A 18 22.90 -24.72 -3.75
N ALA A 19 22.36 -25.21 -2.63
CA ALA A 19 21.44 -26.34 -2.60
C ALA A 19 20.13 -26.05 -3.35
N TYR A 20 19.59 -24.84 -3.20
CA TYR A 20 18.38 -24.40 -3.88
C TYR A 20 18.59 -24.18 -5.38
N GLN A 21 19.69 -23.53 -5.78
CA GLN A 21 20.00 -23.30 -7.20
C GLN A 21 20.12 -24.62 -7.98
N ARG A 22 20.66 -25.66 -7.33
CA ARG A 22 20.76 -27.00 -7.91
C ARG A 22 19.39 -27.66 -8.14
N ILE A 23 18.44 -27.49 -7.21
CA ILE A 23 17.07 -28.01 -7.35
C ILE A 23 16.35 -27.33 -8.51
N VAL A 24 16.48 -26.01 -8.65
CA VAL A 24 15.87 -25.27 -9.78
C VAL A 24 16.44 -25.73 -11.12
N GLN A 25 17.76 -25.94 -11.21
CA GLN A 25 18.40 -26.42 -12.43
C GLN A 25 17.94 -27.84 -12.80
N ASP A 26 17.79 -28.73 -11.81
CA ASP A 26 17.32 -30.10 -12.01
C ASP A 26 15.84 -30.14 -12.43
N GLU A 27 15.01 -29.27 -11.87
CA GLU A 27 13.61 -29.10 -12.29
C GLU A 27 13.51 -28.59 -13.74
N LEU A 28 14.30 -27.59 -14.13
CA LEU A 28 14.32 -27.10 -15.51
C LEU A 28 14.82 -28.15 -16.51
N ALA A 29 15.83 -28.95 -16.12
CA ALA A 29 16.37 -30.02 -16.97
C ALA A 29 15.35 -31.16 -17.17
N SER A 30 14.54 -31.45 -16.15
CA SER A 30 13.53 -32.52 -16.17
C SER A 30 12.12 -32.06 -16.54
N ALA A 31 11.91 -30.76 -16.80
CA ALA A 31 10.62 -30.15 -17.12
C ALA A 31 9.98 -30.73 -18.39
N ARG A 32 10.80 -31.09 -19.40
CA ARG A 32 10.30 -31.71 -20.63
C ARG A 32 9.70 -33.09 -20.36
N LEU A 33 10.41 -33.92 -19.60
CA LEU A 33 9.96 -35.27 -19.23
C LEU A 33 8.69 -35.21 -18.38
N LEU A 34 8.63 -34.25 -17.44
CA LEU A 34 7.41 -33.98 -16.68
C LEU A 34 6.23 -33.69 -17.61
N MET A 35 6.42 -32.82 -18.60
CA MET A 35 5.33 -32.48 -19.53
C MET A 35 4.94 -33.66 -20.44
N GLU A 36 5.90 -34.45 -20.92
CA GLU A 36 5.63 -35.66 -21.69
C GLU A 36 4.77 -36.66 -20.89
N ASP A 37 5.09 -36.87 -19.61
CA ASP A 37 4.29 -37.71 -18.70
C ASP A 37 2.89 -37.15 -18.44
N VAL A 38 2.76 -35.82 -18.28
CA VAL A 38 1.46 -35.14 -18.09
C VAL A 38 0.59 -35.29 -19.32
N LEU A 39 1.14 -35.11 -20.52
CA LEU A 39 0.43 -35.23 -21.78
C LEU A 39 -0.03 -36.67 -22.02
N GLU A 40 0.83 -37.67 -21.75
CA GLU A 40 0.47 -39.08 -21.93
C GLU A 40 -0.60 -39.53 -20.95
N SER A 41 -0.50 -39.13 -19.68
CA SER A 41 -1.51 -39.43 -18.66
C SER A 41 -2.84 -38.74 -18.99
N THR A 42 -2.80 -37.50 -19.47
CA THR A 42 -3.99 -36.77 -19.96
C THR A 42 -4.62 -37.49 -21.14
N ARG A 43 -3.82 -38.01 -22.07
CA ARG A 43 -4.28 -38.81 -23.21
C ARG A 43 -5.01 -40.09 -22.76
N VAL A 44 -4.53 -40.74 -21.71
CA VAL A 44 -5.17 -41.92 -21.11
C VAL A 44 -6.49 -41.53 -20.43
N ALA A 45 -6.52 -40.43 -19.68
CA ALA A 45 -7.72 -39.92 -19.04
C ALA A 45 -8.82 -39.56 -20.05
N LEU A 46 -8.47 -38.89 -21.15
CA LEU A 46 -9.40 -38.56 -22.24
C LEU A 46 -9.98 -39.82 -22.91
N LYS A 47 -9.15 -40.84 -23.16
CA LYS A 47 -9.63 -42.13 -23.69
C LYS A 47 -10.57 -42.87 -22.74
N GLN A 48 -10.42 -42.68 -21.45
CA GLN A 48 -11.33 -43.26 -20.47
C GLN A 48 -12.67 -42.52 -20.50
N ARG A 49 -12.65 -41.18 -20.52
CA ARG A 49 -13.86 -40.35 -20.68
C ARG A 49 -14.60 -40.61 -21.99
N GLU A 50 -13.89 -40.90 -23.07
CA GLU A 50 -14.48 -41.32 -24.35
C GLU A 50 -15.35 -42.57 -24.20
N LYS A 51 -14.92 -43.56 -23.40
CA LYS A 51 -15.69 -44.78 -23.14
C LYS A 51 -16.89 -44.55 -22.22
N ASP A 52 -16.75 -43.59 -21.31
CA ASP A 52 -17.75 -43.27 -20.30
C ASP A 52 -18.76 -42.21 -20.77
N ALA A 53 -18.56 -41.65 -21.98
CA ALA A 53 -19.39 -40.61 -22.58
C ALA A 53 -20.84 -41.08 -22.78
N ARG A 54 -21.79 -40.25 -22.36
CA ARG A 54 -23.22 -40.60 -22.39
C ARG A 54 -23.95 -39.96 -23.56
N THR A 55 -23.42 -38.86 -24.08
CA THR A 55 -23.98 -38.15 -25.23
C THR A 55 -23.03 -38.18 -26.43
N GLY A 56 -23.61 -38.17 -27.65
CA GLY A 56 -22.81 -38.12 -28.89
C GLY A 56 -22.00 -36.83 -29.03
N GLY A 57 -22.44 -35.74 -28.39
CA GLY A 57 -21.72 -34.46 -28.34
C GLY A 57 -20.45 -34.53 -27.49
N GLU A 58 -20.54 -35.08 -26.28
CA GLU A 58 -19.39 -35.35 -25.39
C GLU A 58 -18.36 -36.27 -26.07
N LEU A 59 -18.85 -37.36 -26.67
CA LEU A 59 -17.98 -38.31 -27.38
C LEU A 59 -17.16 -37.61 -28.49
N LEU A 60 -17.82 -36.79 -29.32
CA LEU A 60 -17.14 -36.03 -30.37
C LEU A 60 -16.16 -34.99 -29.81
N ALA A 61 -16.47 -34.37 -28.66
CA ALA A 61 -15.58 -33.43 -28.00
C ALA A 61 -14.30 -34.13 -27.50
N PHE A 62 -14.43 -35.27 -26.82
CA PHE A 62 -13.28 -36.04 -26.33
C PHE A 62 -12.41 -36.59 -27.47
N ILE A 63 -13.01 -37.06 -28.56
CA ILE A 63 -12.27 -37.53 -29.74
C ILE A 63 -11.45 -36.39 -30.34
N LYS A 64 -12.07 -35.22 -30.57
CA LYS A 64 -11.36 -34.03 -31.09
C LYS A 64 -10.24 -33.57 -30.15
N ALA A 65 -10.49 -33.57 -28.85
CA ALA A 65 -9.50 -33.23 -27.84
C ALA A 65 -8.32 -34.23 -27.85
N GLY A 66 -8.58 -35.53 -27.99
CA GLY A 66 -7.54 -36.55 -28.10
C GLY A 66 -6.71 -36.45 -29.38
N GLU A 67 -7.35 -36.18 -30.53
CA GLU A 67 -6.64 -35.96 -31.80
C GLU A 67 -5.75 -34.72 -31.78
N ALA A 68 -6.25 -33.62 -31.21
CA ALA A 68 -5.47 -32.40 -31.05
C ALA A 68 -4.26 -32.62 -30.11
N LEU A 69 -4.41 -33.45 -29.07
CA LEU A 69 -3.35 -33.74 -28.12
C LEU A 69 -2.23 -34.57 -28.78
N GLY A 70 -2.60 -35.51 -29.64
CA GLY A 70 -1.64 -36.28 -30.43
C GLY A 70 -0.85 -35.44 -31.43
N LYS A 71 -1.48 -34.41 -32.03
CA LYS A 71 -0.82 -33.51 -33.00
C LYS A 71 0.08 -32.48 -32.33
N LEU A 72 -0.36 -31.91 -31.20
CA LEU A 72 0.31 -30.77 -30.56
C LEU A 72 1.18 -31.17 -29.36
N GLY A 73 1.04 -32.40 -28.84
CA GLY A 73 1.73 -32.84 -27.62
C GLY A 73 3.25 -32.71 -27.67
N SER A 74 3.89 -33.09 -28.80
CA SER A 74 5.35 -32.95 -28.94
C SER A 74 5.81 -31.49 -28.89
N VAL A 75 5.04 -30.58 -29.50
CA VAL A 75 5.34 -29.15 -29.53
C VAL A 75 5.15 -28.52 -28.15
N ILE A 76 4.12 -28.95 -27.40
CA ILE A 76 3.86 -28.52 -26.03
C ILE A 76 5.02 -28.94 -25.12
N ALA A 77 5.44 -30.22 -25.20
CA ALA A 77 6.57 -30.73 -24.43
C ALA A 77 7.90 -30.02 -24.72
N GLU A 78 8.14 -29.65 -25.98
CA GLU A 78 9.36 -28.94 -26.38
C GLU A 78 9.38 -27.48 -25.88
N ARG A 79 8.24 -26.81 -25.84
CA ARG A 79 8.15 -25.39 -25.44
C ARG A 79 8.02 -25.16 -23.93
N TYR A 80 7.51 -26.14 -23.19
CA TYR A 80 7.26 -26.01 -21.76
C TYR A 80 8.48 -25.63 -20.90
N PRO A 81 9.68 -26.23 -21.07
CA PRO A 81 10.85 -25.87 -20.27
C PRO A 81 11.23 -24.38 -20.41
N GLY A 82 11.11 -23.84 -21.62
CA GLY A 82 11.39 -22.42 -21.89
C GLY A 82 10.35 -21.49 -21.27
N ALA A 83 9.08 -21.89 -21.21
CA ALA A 83 8.03 -21.15 -20.53
C ALA A 83 8.20 -21.20 -18.99
N LEU A 84 8.56 -22.37 -18.45
CA LEU A 84 8.80 -22.56 -17.02
C LEU A 84 9.97 -21.70 -16.51
N GLY A 85 11.09 -21.66 -17.25
CA GLY A 85 12.22 -20.79 -16.90
C GLY A 85 11.83 -19.32 -16.81
N LYS A 86 11.11 -18.81 -17.82
CA LYS A 86 10.61 -17.42 -17.83
C LYS A 86 9.65 -17.13 -16.68
N ALA A 87 8.80 -18.09 -16.31
CA ALA A 87 7.87 -17.92 -15.21
C ALA A 87 8.60 -17.85 -13.85
N ILE A 88 9.63 -18.68 -13.63
CA ILE A 88 10.49 -18.62 -12.44
C ILE A 88 11.20 -17.26 -12.34
N ASP A 89 11.76 -16.77 -13.46
CA ASP A 89 12.43 -15.46 -13.49
C ASP A 89 11.45 -14.31 -13.18
N ARG A 90 10.20 -14.41 -13.66
CA ARG A 90 9.15 -13.41 -13.36
C ARG A 90 8.80 -13.37 -11.89
N VAL A 91 8.75 -14.51 -11.18
CA VAL A 91 8.52 -14.51 -9.73
C VAL A 91 9.63 -13.74 -9.00
N ALA A 92 10.89 -13.86 -9.43
CA ALA A 92 11.99 -13.09 -8.86
C ALA A 92 11.83 -11.56 -9.08
N LEU A 93 11.29 -11.16 -10.24
CA LEU A 93 10.98 -9.77 -10.57
C LEU A 93 9.75 -9.22 -9.81
N GLN A 94 8.68 -10.01 -9.68
CA GLN A 94 7.46 -9.62 -8.96
C GLN A 94 7.70 -9.35 -7.47
N ARG A 95 8.71 -9.99 -6.87
CA ARG A 95 9.15 -9.69 -5.49
C ARG A 95 9.67 -8.26 -5.33
N GLN A 96 10.15 -7.66 -6.42
CA GLN A 96 10.61 -6.28 -6.44
C GLN A 96 9.49 -5.31 -6.82
N ASN A 97 8.53 -5.76 -7.64
CA ASN A 97 7.38 -4.97 -8.11
C ASN A 97 6.06 -5.78 -8.11
N PRO A 98 5.20 -5.67 -7.08
CA PRO A 98 3.96 -6.45 -6.95
C PRO A 98 2.79 -5.95 -7.82
N THR A 99 3.05 -5.06 -8.79
CA THR A 99 2.01 -4.43 -9.63
C THR A 99 1.69 -5.19 -10.92
N GLU A 100 2.40 -6.29 -11.22
CA GLU A 100 2.15 -7.07 -12.43
C GLU A 100 0.83 -7.89 -12.36
N LYS A 101 0.13 -7.89 -13.50
CA LYS A 101 -1.10 -8.67 -13.73
C LYS A 101 -0.81 -10.16 -13.66
N SER A 102 -1.49 -10.89 -12.77
CA SER A 102 -1.45 -12.35 -12.71
C SER A 102 -2.81 -12.92 -13.06
N LEU A 103 -2.84 -13.96 -13.90
CA LEU A 103 -4.05 -14.69 -14.29
C LEU A 103 -4.81 -15.28 -13.08
N PHE A 104 -4.10 -15.48 -11.96
CA PHE A 104 -4.62 -16.08 -10.73
C PHE A 104 -5.08 -15.06 -9.70
N ASN A 105 -4.75 -13.78 -9.89
CA ASN A 105 -5.12 -12.70 -8.98
C ASN A 105 -5.80 -11.58 -9.77
N VAL A 106 -7.07 -11.82 -10.11
CA VAL A 106 -7.89 -10.88 -10.86
C VAL A 106 -8.32 -9.74 -9.94
N ARG A 107 -7.89 -8.52 -10.27
CA ARG A 107 -8.38 -7.30 -9.62
C ARG A 107 -9.68 -6.86 -10.25
N PHE A 108 -10.51 -6.17 -9.49
CA PHE A 108 -11.78 -5.65 -10.01
C PHE A 108 -11.56 -4.69 -11.19
N ASP A 109 -10.55 -3.82 -11.10
CA ASP A 109 -10.18 -2.90 -12.17
C ASP A 109 -9.76 -3.60 -13.48
N ASP A 110 -9.17 -4.79 -13.37
CA ASP A 110 -8.73 -5.53 -14.56
C ASP A 110 -9.93 -6.09 -15.34
N LEU A 111 -11.05 -6.37 -14.66
CA LEU A 111 -12.26 -6.94 -15.28
C LEU A 111 -12.94 -6.00 -16.27
N GLU A 112 -12.91 -4.68 -16.05
CA GLU A 112 -13.43 -3.69 -17.01
C GLU A 112 -12.70 -3.75 -18.36
N LEU A 113 -11.42 -4.14 -18.34
CA LEU A 113 -10.54 -4.16 -19.51
C LEU A 113 -10.43 -5.55 -20.16
N MET A 114 -10.95 -6.59 -19.49
CA MET A 114 -10.90 -7.95 -19.98
C MET A 114 -12.00 -8.20 -21.03
N ASP A 115 -11.68 -8.97 -22.06
CA ASP A 115 -12.69 -9.53 -22.95
C ASP A 115 -13.27 -10.83 -22.36
N GLU A 116 -14.35 -11.35 -22.95
CA GLU A 116 -15.02 -12.56 -22.47
C GLU A 116 -14.08 -13.78 -22.49
N ALA A 117 -13.16 -13.86 -23.46
CA ALA A 117 -12.20 -14.95 -23.57
C ALA A 117 -11.16 -14.92 -22.43
N GLN A 118 -10.70 -13.74 -22.02
CA GLN A 118 -9.77 -13.55 -20.90
C GLN A 118 -10.42 -13.90 -19.56
N VAL A 119 -11.71 -13.61 -19.39
CA VAL A 119 -12.46 -14.00 -18.19
C VAL A 119 -12.56 -15.53 -18.10
N ILE A 120 -12.90 -16.20 -19.20
CA ILE A 120 -12.93 -17.68 -19.27
C ILE A 120 -11.54 -18.25 -18.94
N GLU A 121 -10.48 -17.72 -19.54
CA GLU A 121 -9.09 -18.16 -19.28
C GLU A 121 -8.70 -18.00 -17.80
N SER A 122 -9.12 -16.90 -17.15
CA SER A 122 -8.87 -16.72 -15.72
C SER A 122 -9.59 -17.77 -14.88
N VAL A 123 -10.86 -18.05 -15.15
CA VAL A 123 -11.67 -19.06 -14.42
C VAL A 123 -11.07 -20.45 -14.61
N GLU A 124 -10.67 -20.81 -15.83
CA GLU A 124 -9.98 -22.06 -16.14
C GLU A 124 -8.68 -22.18 -15.32
N ALA A 125 -7.88 -21.11 -15.28
CA ALA A 125 -6.65 -21.06 -14.51
C ALA A 125 -6.91 -21.25 -13.01
N ALA A 126 -7.86 -20.53 -12.41
CA ALA A 126 -8.18 -20.70 -10.98
C ALA A 126 -8.73 -22.09 -10.67
N THR A 127 -9.55 -22.67 -11.54
CA THR A 127 -10.07 -24.04 -11.38
C THR A 127 -8.91 -25.04 -11.37
N ALA A 128 -8.00 -24.91 -12.33
CA ALA A 128 -6.80 -25.74 -12.35
C ALA A 128 -5.90 -25.52 -11.12
N MET A 129 -5.80 -24.29 -10.60
CA MET A 129 -5.05 -23.98 -9.37
C MET A 129 -5.64 -24.66 -8.14
N GLU A 130 -6.97 -24.64 -8.00
CA GLU A 130 -7.66 -25.24 -6.86
C GLU A 130 -7.52 -26.77 -6.84
N VAL A 131 -7.69 -27.40 -8.00
CA VAL A 131 -7.45 -28.84 -8.17
C VAL A 131 -6.00 -29.21 -7.86
N LEU A 132 -5.05 -28.38 -8.32
CA LEU A 132 -3.63 -28.55 -8.09
C LEU A 132 -3.31 -28.43 -6.59
N SER A 133 -3.78 -27.37 -5.92
CA SER A 133 -3.49 -27.05 -4.53
C SER A 133 -4.05 -28.11 -3.57
N ALA A 134 -5.29 -28.57 -3.79
CA ALA A 134 -5.94 -29.58 -2.96
C ALA A 134 -5.16 -30.90 -2.90
N SER A 135 -4.43 -31.23 -3.96
CA SER A 135 -3.67 -32.50 -4.04
C SER A 135 -2.25 -32.40 -3.46
N ILE A 136 -1.66 -31.19 -3.40
CA ILE A 136 -0.25 -30.98 -3.04
C ILE A 136 -0.04 -30.25 -1.72
N GLU A 137 -1.11 -29.86 -1.02
CA GLU A 137 -1.05 -29.06 0.21
C GLU A 137 -0.04 -29.63 1.23
N ARG A 138 -0.08 -30.94 1.49
CA ARG A 138 0.83 -31.61 2.43
C ARG A 138 2.30 -31.61 1.94
N PRO A 139 2.64 -32.17 0.75
CA PRO A 139 4.01 -32.12 0.21
C PRO A 139 4.59 -30.72 0.08
N LEU A 140 3.78 -29.75 -0.33
CA LEU A 140 4.21 -28.37 -0.55
C LEU A 140 4.59 -27.70 0.77
N SER A 141 3.80 -27.89 1.83
CA SER A 141 4.07 -27.26 3.12
C SER A 141 5.40 -27.72 3.73
N GLU A 142 5.74 -29.01 3.61
CA GLU A 142 7.03 -29.53 4.05
C GLU A 142 8.21 -28.95 3.26
N PHE A 143 8.02 -28.72 1.97
CA PHE A 143 9.04 -28.16 1.08
C PHE A 143 9.24 -26.65 1.33
N GLU A 144 8.15 -25.90 1.55
CA GLU A 144 8.20 -24.47 1.85
C GLU A 144 8.94 -24.15 3.16
N GLU A 145 8.76 -24.98 4.20
CA GLU A 145 9.52 -24.88 5.46
C GLU A 145 11.04 -24.98 5.23
N LEU A 146 11.45 -25.89 4.36
CA LEU A 146 12.86 -26.16 4.05
C LEU A 146 13.45 -25.10 3.13
N ILE A 147 12.70 -24.59 2.14
CA ILE A 147 13.16 -23.49 1.29
C ILE A 147 13.33 -22.21 2.12
N CYS A 148 12.37 -21.86 2.97
CA CYS A 148 12.45 -20.67 3.80
C CYS A 148 13.66 -20.74 4.74
N ALA A 149 13.90 -21.90 5.35
CA ALA A 149 15.09 -22.13 6.17
C ALA A 149 16.40 -22.06 5.36
N ALA A 150 16.43 -22.66 4.16
CA ALA A 150 17.59 -22.60 3.27
C ALA A 150 17.91 -21.17 2.78
N GLN A 151 16.91 -20.28 2.76
CA GLN A 151 17.05 -18.86 2.45
C GLN A 151 17.30 -17.98 3.69
N GLY A 152 17.47 -18.57 4.88
CA GLY A 152 17.76 -17.85 6.12
C GLY A 152 16.55 -17.13 6.75
N GLN A 153 15.33 -17.43 6.32
CA GLN A 153 14.11 -16.84 6.83
C GLN A 153 13.64 -17.54 8.11
N LYS A 154 13.24 -16.75 9.11
CA LYS A 154 12.71 -17.26 10.40
C LYS A 154 11.22 -17.62 10.33
N THR A 155 10.53 -17.18 9.28
CA THR A 155 9.09 -17.37 9.07
C THR A 155 8.82 -17.96 7.69
N VAL A 156 7.90 -18.92 7.61
CA VAL A 156 7.49 -19.52 6.34
C VAL A 156 6.62 -18.53 5.56
N SER A 157 6.99 -18.22 4.31
CA SER A 157 6.16 -17.44 3.38
C SER A 157 6.28 -18.01 1.96
N ALA A 158 5.13 -18.18 1.31
CA ALA A 158 5.01 -18.70 -0.05
C ALA A 158 5.71 -17.79 -1.09
N ASP A 159 5.90 -16.50 -0.78
CA ASP A 159 6.59 -15.54 -1.66
C ASP A 159 8.08 -15.84 -1.83
N TYR A 160 8.64 -16.70 -0.98
CA TYR A 160 10.04 -17.12 -1.01
C TYR A 160 10.26 -18.40 -1.81
N ASN A 161 9.20 -19.02 -2.36
CA ASN A 161 9.28 -20.22 -3.18
C ASN A 161 9.05 -19.92 -4.68
N PRO A 162 10.11 -19.90 -5.51
CA PRO A 162 9.98 -19.70 -6.97
C PRO A 162 9.52 -20.96 -7.71
N LEU A 163 9.55 -22.12 -7.05
CA LEU A 163 9.00 -23.38 -7.55
C LEU A 163 7.59 -23.61 -6.97
N ARG A 164 6.83 -22.52 -6.79
CA ARG A 164 5.45 -22.61 -6.32
C ARG A 164 4.54 -23.20 -7.42
N PRO A 165 3.45 -23.89 -7.08
CA PRO A 165 2.57 -24.54 -8.04
C PRO A 165 2.00 -23.59 -9.11
N GLN A 166 1.83 -22.31 -8.75
CA GLN A 166 1.42 -21.24 -9.66
C GLN A 166 2.34 -21.11 -10.87
N VAL A 167 3.66 -21.29 -10.71
CA VAL A 167 4.64 -21.10 -11.79
C VAL A 167 4.53 -22.19 -12.85
N TYR A 168 4.31 -23.44 -12.41
CA TYR A 168 4.13 -24.57 -13.33
C TYR A 168 2.86 -24.42 -14.17
N LEU A 169 1.80 -23.90 -13.55
CA LEU A 169 0.52 -23.72 -14.22
C LEU A 169 0.50 -22.46 -15.12
N GLU A 170 1.17 -21.38 -14.72
CA GLU A 170 1.42 -20.20 -15.57
C GLU A 170 2.19 -20.60 -16.84
N ALA A 171 3.24 -21.40 -16.68
CA ALA A 171 4.01 -21.91 -17.81
C ALA A 171 3.17 -22.80 -18.75
N LEU A 172 2.27 -23.62 -18.19
CA LEU A 172 1.38 -24.47 -18.98
C LEU A 172 0.38 -23.62 -19.78
N HIS A 173 -0.27 -22.65 -19.14
CA HIS A 173 -1.22 -21.75 -19.81
C HIS A 173 -0.55 -20.94 -20.91
N GLU A 174 0.66 -20.42 -20.68
CA GLU A 174 1.43 -19.69 -21.70
C GLU A 174 1.70 -20.54 -22.94
N VAL A 175 2.06 -21.82 -22.76
CA VAL A 175 2.29 -22.73 -23.89
C VAL A 175 0.98 -23.04 -24.60
N LEU A 176 -0.11 -23.33 -23.86
CA LEU A 176 -1.42 -23.62 -24.45
C LEU A 176 -1.96 -22.42 -25.24
N ARG A 177 -1.74 -21.19 -24.77
CA ARG A 177 -2.12 -19.95 -25.46
C ARG A 177 -1.43 -19.81 -26.82
N GLN A 178 -0.18 -20.23 -26.95
CA GLN A 178 0.56 -20.20 -28.22
C GLN A 178 0.03 -21.22 -29.26
N MET A 179 -0.75 -22.22 -28.83
CA MET A 179 -1.25 -23.29 -29.70
C MET A 179 -2.56 -22.96 -30.43
N GLN A 180 -3.19 -21.81 -30.14
CA GLN A 180 -4.46 -21.37 -30.75
C GLN A 180 -5.56 -22.46 -30.72
N LEU A 181 -5.72 -23.09 -29.55
CA LEU A 181 -6.73 -24.13 -29.33
C LEU A 181 -8.14 -23.54 -29.33
N THR A 182 -9.12 -24.31 -29.82
CA THR A 182 -10.54 -23.99 -29.63
C THR A 182 -10.91 -24.11 -28.16
N ASP A 183 -11.88 -23.30 -27.70
CA ASP A 183 -12.28 -23.26 -26.29
C ASP A 183 -12.80 -24.61 -25.79
N GLN A 184 -13.47 -25.38 -26.66
CA GLN A 184 -13.91 -26.75 -26.33
C GLN A 184 -12.73 -27.69 -26.02
N VAL A 185 -11.65 -27.65 -26.81
CA VAL A 185 -10.50 -28.52 -26.60
C VAL A 185 -9.71 -28.09 -25.37
N ARG A 186 -9.60 -26.78 -25.14
CA ARG A 186 -8.92 -26.20 -23.97
C ARG A 186 -9.59 -26.63 -22.65
N ASN A 187 -10.91 -26.49 -22.56
CA ASN A 187 -11.69 -26.92 -21.40
C ASN A 187 -11.49 -28.39 -21.06
N GLU A 188 -11.40 -29.25 -22.08
CA GLU A 188 -11.17 -30.69 -21.88
C GLU A 188 -9.74 -31.05 -21.50
N TRP A 189 -8.78 -30.13 -21.65
CA TRP A 189 -7.37 -30.37 -21.33
C TRP A 189 -6.95 -29.82 -19.98
N VAL A 190 -7.36 -28.59 -19.65
CA VAL A 190 -6.81 -27.82 -18.52
C VAL A 190 -6.98 -28.55 -17.19
N VAL A 191 -8.18 -29.04 -16.87
CA VAL A 191 -8.44 -29.73 -15.59
C VAL A 191 -7.74 -31.09 -15.50
N PRO A 192 -7.82 -32.01 -16.50
CA PRO A 192 -7.07 -33.26 -16.46
C PRO A 192 -5.55 -33.06 -16.38
N MET A 193 -5.01 -32.09 -17.13
CA MET A 193 -3.58 -31.76 -17.06
C MET A 193 -3.20 -31.27 -15.67
N ALA A 194 -4.02 -30.41 -15.04
CA ALA A 194 -3.79 -29.93 -13.68
C ALA A 194 -3.80 -31.07 -12.65
N GLN A 195 -4.72 -32.04 -12.76
CA GLN A 195 -4.77 -33.20 -11.86
C GLN A 195 -3.51 -34.06 -11.93
N VAL A 196 -3.06 -34.38 -13.15
CA VAL A 196 -1.83 -35.17 -13.33
C VAL A 196 -0.61 -34.38 -12.86
N LEU A 197 -0.54 -33.09 -13.22
CA LEU A 197 0.53 -32.20 -12.78
C LEU A 197 0.60 -32.13 -11.25
N ALA A 198 -0.54 -32.10 -10.56
CA ALA A 198 -0.59 -32.10 -9.10
C ALA A 198 0.06 -33.35 -8.49
N SER A 199 -0.31 -34.53 -9.01
CA SER A 199 0.27 -35.80 -8.56
C SER A 199 1.78 -35.84 -8.76
N LYS A 200 2.26 -35.46 -9.95
CA LYS A 200 3.69 -35.44 -10.29
C LYS A 200 4.47 -34.40 -9.49
N LEU A 201 3.90 -33.22 -9.24
CA LEU A 201 4.53 -32.21 -8.39
C LEU A 201 4.58 -32.65 -6.93
N GLY A 202 3.58 -33.35 -6.42
CA GLY A 202 3.61 -33.94 -5.08
C GLY A 202 4.78 -34.91 -4.89
N GLU A 203 4.99 -35.82 -5.84
CA GLU A 203 6.14 -36.74 -5.85
C GLU A 203 7.49 -35.98 -5.89
N ARG A 204 7.57 -34.90 -6.68
CA ARG A 204 8.78 -34.07 -6.78
C ARG A 204 9.05 -33.28 -5.50
N TYR A 205 8.06 -32.62 -4.91
CA TYR A 205 8.24 -31.87 -3.67
C TYR A 205 8.69 -32.76 -2.52
N THR A 206 8.16 -33.99 -2.41
CA THR A 206 8.63 -34.94 -1.39
C THR A 206 10.09 -35.35 -1.61
N THR A 207 10.48 -35.60 -2.86
CA THR A 207 11.86 -35.94 -3.23
C THR A 207 12.83 -34.78 -2.95
N HIS A 208 12.44 -33.56 -3.29
CA HIS A 208 13.24 -32.36 -3.03
C HIS A 208 13.36 -32.07 -1.53
N ALA A 209 12.27 -32.20 -0.78
CA ALA A 209 12.29 -32.06 0.68
C ALA A 209 13.24 -33.08 1.32
N GLN A 210 13.23 -34.34 0.88
CA GLN A 210 14.17 -35.36 1.34
C GLN A 210 15.63 -35.00 1.01
N THR A 211 15.89 -34.53 -0.21
CA THR A 211 17.23 -34.14 -0.65
C THR A 211 17.74 -32.94 0.17
N MET A 212 16.90 -31.93 0.45
CA MET A 212 17.27 -30.79 1.30
C MET A 212 17.56 -31.19 2.74
N ARG A 213 16.81 -32.16 3.30
CA ARG A 213 17.10 -32.72 4.64
C ARG A 213 18.45 -33.46 4.65
N GLN A 214 18.76 -34.23 3.62
CA GLN A 214 20.06 -34.90 3.48
C GLN A 214 21.23 -33.90 3.35
N MET A 215 20.97 -32.72 2.80
CA MET A 215 21.93 -31.61 2.72
C MET A 215 22.05 -30.79 4.03
N GLY A 216 21.34 -31.18 5.10
CA GLY A 216 21.47 -30.59 6.43
C GLY A 216 20.61 -29.36 6.70
N VAL A 217 19.59 -29.09 5.89
CA VAL A 217 18.65 -27.96 6.11
C VAL A 217 17.64 -28.31 7.19
N THR A 218 17.59 -27.51 8.27
CA THR A 218 16.59 -27.64 9.35
C THR A 218 15.33 -26.83 9.04
N PRO A 219 14.11 -27.37 9.21
CA PRO A 219 12.87 -26.67 8.86
C PRO A 219 12.64 -25.41 9.73
N ALA A 220 12.09 -24.35 9.12
CA ALA A 220 11.73 -23.12 9.81
C ALA A 220 10.47 -23.29 10.68
N GLY A 221 10.39 -22.57 11.81
CA GLY A 221 9.24 -22.63 12.71
C GLY A 221 7.97 -22.01 12.11
N ARG A 222 6.85 -22.74 12.14
CA ARG A 222 5.53 -22.26 11.70
C ARG A 222 4.83 -21.54 12.88
N LEU A 223 4.47 -20.26 12.72
CA LEU A 223 3.44 -19.64 13.56
C LEU A 223 2.07 -20.21 13.14
N PRO A 224 1.15 -20.48 14.08
CA PRO A 224 -0.19 -20.92 13.72
C PRO A 224 -0.82 -19.90 12.77
N GLN A 225 -1.12 -20.36 11.56
CA GLN A 225 -1.93 -19.62 10.61
C GLN A 225 -3.25 -19.31 11.31
N PRO A 226 -3.74 -18.05 11.31
CA PRO A 226 -5.13 -17.83 11.69
C PRO A 226 -5.94 -18.70 10.72
N LEU A 227 -6.69 -19.67 11.25
CA LEU A 227 -7.73 -20.34 10.49
C LEU A 227 -8.52 -19.23 9.82
N SER A 228 -8.49 -19.20 8.48
CA SER A 228 -9.37 -18.36 7.69
C SER A 228 -10.77 -18.66 8.20
N GLY A 229 -11.31 -17.72 8.97
CA GLY A 229 -12.54 -17.90 9.70
C GLY A 229 -13.64 -18.17 8.71
N ASP A 230 -14.12 -19.41 8.73
CA ASP A 230 -15.44 -19.79 8.29
C ASP A 230 -16.45 -19.09 9.22
N TYR A 231 -16.59 -17.77 9.05
CA TYR A 231 -17.62 -16.98 9.73
C TYR A 231 -18.91 -17.13 8.94
N ALA A 232 -19.47 -18.33 8.97
CA ALA A 232 -20.89 -18.50 8.76
C ALA A 232 -21.62 -17.79 9.90
N TYR A 233 -22.01 -16.53 9.66
CA TYR A 233 -23.04 -15.86 10.46
C TYR A 233 -24.35 -16.65 10.28
N ARG A 234 -24.54 -17.68 11.10
CA ARG A 234 -25.87 -18.23 11.36
C ARG A 234 -26.62 -17.16 12.14
N ALA A 235 -27.46 -16.40 11.43
CA ALA A 235 -28.43 -15.52 12.05
C ALA A 235 -29.31 -16.34 13.01
N GLN A 236 -28.99 -16.28 14.31
CA GLN A 236 -29.86 -16.77 15.36
C GLN A 236 -30.91 -15.69 15.58
N HIS A 237 -32.09 -15.87 14.99
CA HIS A 237 -33.27 -15.11 15.38
C HIS A 237 -33.56 -15.37 16.88
N PRO A 238 -33.79 -14.33 17.69
CA PRO A 238 -34.21 -14.53 19.07
C PRO A 238 -35.62 -15.12 19.08
N SER A 239 -35.75 -16.34 19.61
CA SER A 239 -37.02 -16.96 19.90
C SER A 239 -37.65 -16.29 21.12
N ALA A 240 -38.73 -15.57 20.88
CA ALA A 240 -39.71 -15.22 21.89
C ALA A 240 -41.09 -15.19 21.23
N SER A 241 -41.87 -16.25 21.41
CA SER A 241 -43.21 -16.18 22.03
C SER A 241 -43.98 -17.49 21.87
N GLN A 242 -44.45 -17.94 23.02
CA GLN A 242 -45.50 -18.89 23.35
C GLN A 242 -46.54 -19.23 22.27
N SER A 243 -46.78 -20.53 22.20
CA SER A 243 -47.95 -21.23 21.68
C SER A 243 -49.28 -20.70 22.21
N VAL A 244 -50.25 -20.48 21.32
CA VAL A 244 -51.68 -20.81 21.48
C VAL A 244 -52.22 -21.16 20.09
N GLY A 245 -52.83 -22.34 19.94
CA GLY A 245 -53.27 -22.88 18.65
C GLY A 245 -54.65 -22.42 18.17
N PHE A 246 -54.96 -22.73 16.90
CA PHE A 246 -56.25 -23.26 16.43
C PHE A 246 -56.15 -23.66 14.94
N ASP A 247 -57.09 -24.50 14.52
CA ASP A 247 -57.03 -25.50 13.45
C ASP A 247 -57.23 -25.03 11.98
N ASN A 248 -56.71 -25.92 11.11
CA ASN A 248 -57.29 -26.49 9.87
C ASN A 248 -57.23 -25.82 8.48
N HIS A 249 -56.64 -26.63 7.58
CA HIS A 249 -56.85 -26.85 6.14
C HIS A 249 -56.58 -25.71 5.13
N THR A 250 -55.53 -25.89 4.31
CA THR A 250 -55.63 -26.10 2.85
C THR A 250 -54.27 -26.59 2.32
N GLU A 251 -54.25 -27.77 1.71
CA GLU A 251 -53.13 -28.30 0.91
C GLU A 251 -52.94 -27.47 -0.37
N ALA A 252 -51.72 -27.02 -0.62
CA ALA A 252 -51.21 -26.63 -1.94
C ALA A 252 -49.70 -26.90 -1.98
N PRO A 253 -49.13 -27.23 -3.15
CA PRO A 253 -48.13 -28.28 -3.27
C PRO A 253 -46.72 -27.83 -2.90
N VAL A 254 -45.97 -28.81 -2.40
CA VAL A 254 -44.52 -28.78 -2.21
C VAL A 254 -43.86 -28.59 -3.58
N ALA A 255 -43.46 -27.36 -3.89
CA ALA A 255 -42.48 -27.11 -4.93
C ALA A 255 -41.09 -27.36 -4.32
N SER A 256 -40.55 -28.54 -4.61
CA SER A 256 -39.10 -28.75 -4.60
C SER A 256 -38.45 -27.65 -5.44
N ALA A 257 -37.65 -26.80 -4.81
CA ALA A 257 -36.68 -25.98 -5.51
C ALA A 257 -35.32 -26.20 -4.85
N LEU A 258 -34.40 -26.70 -5.68
CA LEU A 258 -32.96 -26.71 -5.47
C LEU A 258 -32.48 -25.41 -4.79
N PRO A 259 -31.37 -25.42 -4.03
CA PRO A 259 -30.70 -24.17 -3.69
C PRO A 259 -30.36 -23.42 -4.99
N PRO A 260 -30.52 -22.08 -5.05
CA PRO A 260 -30.19 -21.34 -6.25
C PRO A 260 -28.70 -21.52 -6.55
N ASP A 261 -28.35 -21.70 -7.83
CA ASP A 261 -26.98 -21.56 -8.30
C ASP A 261 -26.40 -20.25 -7.74
N PRO A 262 -25.11 -20.20 -7.33
CA PRO A 262 -24.51 -18.96 -6.86
C PRO A 262 -24.70 -17.91 -7.96
N LEU A 263 -25.49 -16.88 -7.65
CA LEU A 263 -25.89 -15.89 -8.65
C LEU A 263 -24.64 -15.18 -9.14
N LEU A 264 -23.71 -14.83 -8.24
CA LEU A 264 -22.44 -14.20 -8.54
C LEU A 264 -21.35 -15.17 -9.05
N THR A 265 -21.13 -15.18 -10.37
CA THR A 265 -19.93 -15.78 -11.01
C THR A 265 -19.09 -14.68 -11.68
N LEU A 266 -17.80 -14.94 -11.92
CA LEU A 266 -16.89 -13.96 -12.56
C LEU A 266 -17.42 -13.48 -13.93
N GLY A 267 -17.99 -14.39 -14.73
CA GLY A 267 -18.62 -14.04 -16.01
C GLY A 267 -19.86 -13.16 -15.86
N ARG A 268 -20.68 -13.37 -14.83
CA ARG A 268 -21.85 -12.52 -14.55
C ARG A 268 -21.46 -11.15 -13.99
N LEU A 269 -20.40 -11.08 -13.19
CA LEU A 269 -19.83 -9.82 -12.71
C LEU A 269 -19.23 -9.01 -13.87
N HIS A 270 -18.52 -9.68 -14.78
CA HIS A 270 -18.01 -9.07 -16.02
C HIS A 270 -19.14 -8.59 -16.93
N GLN A 271 -20.21 -9.38 -17.09
CA GLN A 271 -21.39 -8.97 -17.84
C GLN A 271 -22.09 -7.76 -17.22
N LEU A 272 -22.14 -7.67 -15.89
CA LEU A 272 -22.71 -6.50 -15.19
C LEU A 272 -21.90 -5.23 -15.48
N LEU A 273 -20.56 -5.33 -15.53
CA LEU A 273 -19.66 -4.22 -15.88
C LEU A 273 -19.77 -3.80 -17.36
N LEU A 274 -19.92 -4.76 -18.28
CA LEU A 274 -19.96 -4.50 -19.73
C LEU A 274 -21.33 -4.10 -20.27
N ASN A 275 -22.41 -4.65 -19.73
CA ASN A 275 -23.77 -4.48 -20.28
C ASN A 275 -24.29 -3.04 -20.12
N ASP A 276 -23.61 -2.21 -19.32
CA ASP A 276 -23.88 -0.79 -19.12
C ASP A 276 -23.19 0.13 -20.17
N GLN A 277 -22.18 -0.38 -20.90
CA GLN A 277 -21.51 0.38 -21.98
C GLN A 277 -22.37 0.49 -23.27
N ARG A 278 -23.48 -0.25 -23.36
CA ARG A 278 -24.44 -0.13 -24.48
C ARG A 278 -25.41 1.00 -24.21
N THR A 279 -24.93 2.23 -24.27
CA THR A 279 -25.82 3.36 -24.57
C THR A 279 -26.49 3.08 -25.93
N PRO A 280 -27.82 3.20 -26.07
CA PRO A 280 -28.41 3.33 -27.38
C PRO A 280 -27.89 4.66 -27.92
N LEU A 281 -26.81 4.62 -28.70
CA LEU A 281 -26.44 5.76 -29.54
C LEU A 281 -27.67 6.09 -30.38
N GLU A 282 -28.28 7.24 -30.09
CA GLU A 282 -29.26 7.88 -30.95
C GLU A 282 -28.63 8.07 -32.34
N HIS A 283 -28.84 7.09 -33.20
CA HIS A 283 -28.65 7.25 -34.63
C HIS A 283 -29.91 7.96 -35.14
N PRO A 284 -29.81 9.10 -35.83
CA PRO A 284 -30.98 9.78 -36.37
C PRO A 284 -31.72 8.81 -37.30
N HIS A 285 -32.98 8.53 -36.96
CA HIS A 285 -33.86 7.67 -37.74
C HIS A 285 -34.05 8.24 -39.15
N ILE A 286 -33.36 7.67 -40.14
CA ILE A 286 -33.85 7.67 -41.53
C ILE A 286 -34.67 6.39 -41.66
N GLN A 287 -35.99 6.58 -41.71
CA GLN A 287 -36.98 5.53 -41.87
C GLN A 287 -37.02 5.10 -43.35
N PRO A 288 -36.73 3.83 -43.71
CA PRO A 288 -37.06 3.31 -45.03
C PRO A 288 -38.47 2.70 -44.97
N THR A 289 -39.43 3.32 -45.63
CA THR A 289 -40.74 2.72 -45.91
C THR A 289 -40.58 1.56 -46.91
N PRO A 290 -41.37 0.48 -46.81
CA PRO A 290 -41.20 -0.73 -47.59
C PRO A 290 -41.90 -0.64 -48.95
N GLN A 291 -41.30 -1.22 -49.99
CA GLN A 291 -41.93 -1.38 -51.31
C GLN A 291 -41.88 -2.87 -51.74
N PRO A 292 -42.99 -3.45 -52.22
CA PRO A 292 -43.08 -4.85 -52.65
C PRO A 292 -42.60 -5.04 -54.11
N PRO A 293 -42.38 -6.29 -54.56
CA PRO A 293 -41.66 -6.57 -55.81
C PRO A 293 -42.61 -6.68 -57.02
N ALA A 294 -42.20 -6.13 -58.16
CA ALA A 294 -42.45 -6.66 -59.51
C ALA A 294 -41.83 -5.72 -60.55
N GLY A 295 -41.22 -6.29 -61.59
CA GLY A 295 -40.46 -5.56 -62.60
C GLY A 295 -41.28 -4.98 -63.77
N ILE A 296 -40.48 -4.37 -64.68
CA ILE A 296 -40.71 -4.02 -66.09
C ILE A 296 -41.36 -2.63 -66.38
N GLU A 297 -40.48 -1.67 -66.70
CA GLU A 297 -40.50 -0.58 -67.73
C GLU A 297 -41.68 0.46 -67.84
N PRO A 298 -41.55 1.59 -68.59
CA PRO A 298 -40.57 2.69 -68.44
C PRO A 298 -41.19 4.13 -68.62
N ILE A 299 -40.38 5.17 -68.37
CA ILE A 299 -40.43 6.60 -68.84
C ILE A 299 -41.65 7.52 -68.52
N THR A 300 -41.45 8.64 -67.80
CA THR A 300 -41.59 10.07 -68.23
C THR A 300 -41.84 11.09 -67.10
N LEU A 301 -41.47 12.34 -67.39
CA LEU A 301 -41.38 13.60 -66.63
C LEU A 301 -42.62 14.06 -65.79
N GLY A 302 -42.33 14.79 -64.70
CA GLY A 302 -42.69 16.21 -64.60
C GLY A 302 -43.67 16.71 -63.51
N VAL A 303 -43.12 17.54 -62.60
CA VAL A 303 -43.65 18.87 -62.16
C VAL A 303 -44.83 18.96 -61.14
N HIS A 304 -44.55 19.64 -60.01
CA HIS A 304 -45.29 20.65 -59.20
C HIS A 304 -46.84 20.50 -59.01
N ASP A 305 -47.52 20.93 -57.95
CA ASP A 305 -47.29 21.98 -56.95
C ASP A 305 -48.39 21.89 -55.87
N GLN A 306 -48.15 22.58 -54.74
CA GLN A 306 -49.08 23.36 -53.90
C GLN A 306 -50.40 22.76 -53.35
N VAL A 307 -50.57 22.65 -52.02
CA VAL A 307 -50.91 23.68 -51.00
C VAL A 307 -52.42 23.86 -50.82
N ILE A 308 -52.80 24.04 -49.54
CA ILE A 308 -53.90 24.85 -48.96
C ILE A 308 -54.79 24.06 -47.98
N THR A 309 -54.50 24.29 -46.69
CA THR A 309 -55.40 24.22 -45.51
C THR A 309 -56.55 25.23 -45.61
N PRO A 310 -57.70 25.12 -44.90
CA PRO A 310 -57.78 25.63 -43.51
C PRO A 310 -58.86 25.02 -42.58
N ALA A 311 -58.71 25.31 -41.27
CA ALA A 311 -59.66 25.59 -40.16
C ALA A 311 -61.12 25.05 -40.21
N ASP A 312 -61.79 24.68 -39.09
CA ASP A 312 -61.94 25.42 -37.83
C ASP A 312 -62.75 24.57 -36.80
N SER A 313 -62.76 25.03 -35.54
CA SER A 313 -63.80 24.85 -34.49
C SER A 313 -63.83 23.63 -33.54
N ALA A 314 -63.97 23.96 -32.24
CA ALA A 314 -63.97 23.11 -31.04
C ALA A 314 -65.41 22.94 -30.42
N PRO A 315 -65.60 22.45 -29.16
CA PRO A 315 -66.24 21.18 -28.75
C PRO A 315 -67.61 21.40 -28.02
N PRO A 316 -68.31 20.46 -27.30
CA PRO A 316 -67.87 19.73 -26.06
C PRO A 316 -68.50 18.33 -25.71
N GLN A 317 -67.73 17.56 -24.90
CA GLN A 317 -68.03 16.70 -23.72
C GLN A 317 -69.16 15.62 -23.59
N ARG A 318 -68.69 14.40 -23.17
CA ARG A 318 -69.21 13.36 -22.20
C ARG A 318 -70.31 12.35 -22.62
N PRO A 319 -70.48 11.17 -21.94
CA PRO A 319 -69.54 10.06 -21.61
C PRO A 319 -70.10 8.60 -21.78
N ALA A 320 -69.23 7.61 -22.11
CA ALA A 320 -69.27 6.11 -21.86
C ALA A 320 -70.51 5.25 -22.28
N PRO A 321 -70.50 3.89 -22.30
CA PRO A 321 -69.44 2.84 -22.37
C PRO A 321 -69.65 1.72 -23.46
N HIS A 322 -68.58 0.94 -23.78
CA HIS A 322 -68.39 -0.46 -24.32
C HIS A 322 -69.45 -1.17 -25.23
N PRO A 323 -69.13 -2.17 -26.13
CA PRO A 323 -68.10 -3.23 -25.99
C PRO A 323 -67.45 -3.84 -27.28
N GLN A 324 -66.56 -4.84 -27.08
CA GLN A 324 -66.13 -5.94 -28.01
C GLN A 324 -65.31 -5.52 -29.26
N GLN A 325 -64.24 -6.19 -29.74
CA GLN A 325 -63.76 -7.58 -29.76
C GLN A 325 -62.26 -7.51 -30.18
N SER A 326 -61.37 -8.27 -29.55
CA SER A 326 -60.70 -9.45 -30.12
C SER A 326 -59.93 -9.24 -31.44
N GLY A 327 -58.62 -9.50 -31.43
CA GLY A 327 -57.89 -9.88 -32.65
C GLY A 327 -56.46 -9.36 -32.77
N ASP A 328 -55.52 -10.11 -32.19
CA ASP A 328 -54.21 -10.44 -32.73
C ASP A 328 -53.24 -9.32 -33.17
N THR A 329 -52.27 -9.04 -32.30
CA THR A 329 -50.90 -8.73 -32.75
C THR A 329 -49.90 -9.62 -32.01
N GLN A 330 -49.52 -10.69 -32.71
CA GLN A 330 -48.41 -11.55 -32.36
C GLN A 330 -47.10 -10.84 -32.72
N GLY A 331 -46.21 -10.74 -31.73
CA GLY A 331 -44.80 -11.05 -31.94
C GLY A 331 -43.88 -9.93 -32.43
N ARG A 332 -43.49 -9.03 -31.51
CA ARG A 332 -42.09 -8.57 -31.47
C ARG A 332 -41.55 -8.94 -30.10
N ALA A 333 -40.70 -9.96 -30.09
CA ALA A 333 -40.07 -10.48 -28.88
C ALA A 333 -39.30 -9.36 -28.17
N ALA A 334 -39.82 -8.92 -27.03
CA ALA A 334 -39.01 -8.26 -26.02
C ALA A 334 -37.94 -9.27 -25.52
N PRO A 335 -36.74 -8.82 -25.12
CA PRO A 335 -35.86 -9.69 -24.35
C PRO A 335 -36.63 -10.19 -23.11
N PRO A 336 -36.41 -11.44 -22.67
CA PRO A 336 -37.19 -12.01 -21.57
C PRO A 336 -36.98 -11.18 -20.30
N ALA A 337 -38.06 -10.79 -19.62
CA ALA A 337 -38.01 -10.06 -18.34
C ALA A 337 -37.18 -10.78 -17.26
N GLU A 338 -36.91 -12.09 -17.44
CA GLU A 338 -36.09 -12.93 -16.58
C GLU A 338 -34.60 -12.53 -16.56
N THR A 339 -34.03 -12.02 -17.67
CA THR A 339 -32.61 -11.59 -17.69
C THR A 339 -32.38 -10.25 -16.99
N ALA A 340 -33.37 -9.35 -17.04
CA ALA A 340 -33.31 -8.09 -16.30
C ALA A 340 -33.44 -8.30 -14.77
N GLY A 341 -34.30 -9.24 -14.35
CA GLY A 341 -34.47 -9.58 -12.93
C GLY A 341 -33.24 -10.25 -12.30
N THR A 342 -32.54 -11.11 -13.05
CA THR A 342 -31.32 -11.78 -12.59
C THR A 342 -30.13 -10.83 -12.48
N LEU A 343 -29.92 -9.93 -13.45
CA LEU A 343 -28.91 -8.87 -13.37
C LEU A 343 -29.16 -7.89 -12.21
N HIS A 344 -30.42 -7.62 -11.90
CA HIS A 344 -30.79 -6.80 -10.75
C HIS A 344 -30.52 -7.49 -9.40
N ALA A 345 -30.80 -8.80 -9.31
CA ALA A 345 -30.47 -9.57 -8.10
C ALA A 345 -28.94 -9.63 -7.88
N LEU A 346 -28.17 -9.81 -8.95
CA LEU A 346 -26.71 -9.77 -8.98
C LEU A 346 -26.16 -8.42 -8.49
N SER A 347 -26.68 -7.30 -8.99
CA SER A 347 -26.19 -5.97 -8.60
C SER A 347 -26.41 -5.69 -7.10
N LEU A 348 -27.53 -6.13 -6.54
CA LEU A 348 -27.81 -6.03 -5.11
C LEU A 348 -26.88 -6.93 -4.27
N GLU A 349 -26.56 -8.13 -4.76
CA GLU A 349 -25.61 -9.04 -4.13
C GLU A 349 -24.19 -8.45 -4.10
N VAL A 350 -23.71 -7.93 -5.24
CA VAL A 350 -22.39 -7.28 -5.35
C VAL A 350 -22.27 -6.10 -4.38
N VAL A 351 -23.29 -5.24 -4.28
CA VAL A 351 -23.27 -4.08 -3.38
C VAL A 351 -23.31 -4.51 -1.92
N THR A 352 -24.09 -5.54 -1.61
CA THR A 352 -24.14 -6.12 -0.27
C THR A 352 -22.76 -6.64 0.13
N MET A 353 -22.09 -7.38 -0.75
CA MET A 353 -20.75 -7.88 -0.51
C MET A 353 -19.71 -6.76 -0.45
N LEU A 354 -19.82 -5.72 -1.29
CA LEU A 354 -18.94 -4.56 -1.23
C LEU A 354 -19.00 -3.91 0.15
N VAL A 355 -20.21 -3.62 0.63
CA VAL A 355 -20.42 -3.03 1.96
C VAL A 355 -19.93 -3.95 3.07
N ASP A 356 -20.24 -5.25 3.00
CA ASP A 356 -19.85 -6.22 4.03
C ASP A 356 -18.31 -6.40 4.07
N ASN A 357 -17.62 -6.35 2.92
CA ASN A 357 -16.16 -6.37 2.86
C ASN A 357 -15.54 -5.08 3.41
N ILE A 358 -16.12 -3.91 3.13
CA ILE A 358 -15.67 -2.64 3.72
C ILE A 358 -15.84 -2.68 5.25
N VAL A 359 -17.01 -3.13 5.73
CA VAL A 359 -17.32 -3.28 7.16
C VAL A 359 -16.39 -4.29 7.84
N GLY A 360 -15.96 -5.34 7.13
CA GLY A 360 -15.02 -6.35 7.62
C GLY A 360 -13.55 -5.92 7.64
N ASP A 361 -13.19 -4.74 7.11
CA ASP A 361 -11.81 -4.27 7.14
C ASP A 361 -11.39 -3.88 8.57
N ASN A 362 -10.43 -4.63 9.13
CA ASN A 362 -9.86 -4.42 10.47
C ASN A 362 -9.14 -3.06 10.63
N ARG A 363 -8.86 -2.34 9.55
CA ARG A 363 -8.27 -1.00 9.59
C ARG A 363 -9.30 0.07 9.98
N LEU A 364 -10.59 -0.21 9.79
CA LEU A 364 -11.68 0.70 10.15
C LEU A 364 -12.10 0.53 11.60
N LEU A 365 -12.44 1.64 12.26
CA LEU A 365 -12.97 1.62 13.62
C LEU A 365 -14.45 1.19 13.62
N LEU A 366 -14.85 0.45 14.65
CA LEU A 366 -16.22 -0.08 14.79
C LEU A 366 -17.35 0.97 14.59
N PRO A 367 -17.26 2.22 15.10
CA PRO A 367 -18.31 3.21 14.85
C PRO A 367 -18.44 3.61 13.38
N VAL A 368 -17.34 3.60 12.63
CA VAL A 368 -17.32 3.91 11.19
C VAL A 368 -17.92 2.73 10.41
N GLN A 369 -17.55 1.50 10.77
CA GLN A 369 -18.15 0.29 10.21
C GLN A 369 -19.68 0.28 10.40
N GLN A 370 -20.17 0.62 11.59
CA GLN A 370 -21.61 0.74 11.87
C GLN A 370 -22.28 1.83 11.01
N PHE A 371 -21.62 2.97 10.81
CA PHE A 371 -22.13 4.04 9.97
C PHE A 371 -22.22 3.61 8.50
N ILE A 372 -21.18 2.97 7.96
CA ILE A 372 -21.18 2.45 6.57
C ILE A 372 -22.29 1.41 6.40
N ASN A 373 -22.47 0.51 7.36
CA ASN A 373 -23.58 -0.46 7.34
C ASN A 373 -24.96 0.23 7.38
N SER A 374 -25.10 1.37 8.07
CA SER A 374 -26.34 2.15 8.08
C SER A 374 -26.67 2.77 6.72
N LEU A 375 -25.67 3.00 5.86
CA LEU A 375 -25.85 3.50 4.49
C LEU A 375 -26.20 2.38 3.49
N LYS A 376 -26.12 1.10 3.87
CA LYS A 376 -26.43 -0.04 3.00
C LYS A 376 -27.80 0.08 2.30
N PRO A 377 -28.91 0.44 2.98
CA PRO A 377 -30.21 0.60 2.33
C PRO A 377 -30.23 1.71 1.27
N ALA A 378 -29.46 2.77 1.50
CA ALA A 378 -29.34 3.90 0.59
C ALA A 378 -28.57 3.51 -0.69
N LEU A 379 -27.46 2.78 -0.53
CA LEU A 379 -26.68 2.26 -1.66
C LEU A 379 -27.48 1.24 -2.48
N LEU A 380 -28.25 0.37 -1.82
CA LEU A 380 -29.12 -0.59 -2.51
C LEU A 380 -30.23 0.10 -3.32
N GLN A 381 -30.76 1.24 -2.86
CA GLN A 381 -31.71 2.06 -3.64
C GLN A 381 -31.02 2.76 -4.81
N MET A 382 -29.81 3.30 -4.60
CA MET A 382 -29.01 3.95 -5.65
C MET A 382 -28.80 3.03 -6.85
N VAL A 383 -28.39 1.79 -6.60
CA VAL A 383 -28.11 0.80 -7.64
C VAL A 383 -29.34 0.46 -8.49
N LYS A 384 -30.56 0.64 -7.95
CA LYS A 384 -31.79 0.51 -8.74
C LYS A 384 -32.09 1.73 -9.60
N ALA A 385 -31.67 2.90 -9.14
CA ALA A 385 -31.97 4.19 -9.75
C ALA A 385 -30.95 4.58 -10.82
N ASP A 386 -29.66 4.30 -10.60
CA ASP A 386 -28.57 4.63 -11.50
C ASP A 386 -27.67 3.40 -11.77
N PRO A 387 -27.78 2.79 -12.97
CA PRO A 387 -26.90 1.70 -13.39
C PRO A 387 -25.42 2.06 -13.45
N ARG A 388 -25.08 3.35 -13.62
CA ARG A 388 -23.69 3.84 -13.75
C ARG A 388 -22.87 3.66 -12.49
N PHE A 389 -23.50 3.29 -11.37
CA PHE A 389 -22.83 2.98 -10.12
C PHE A 389 -21.63 2.04 -10.30
N PHE A 390 -21.71 1.02 -11.18
CA PHE A 390 -20.61 0.05 -11.34
C PHE A 390 -19.56 0.45 -12.38
N SER A 391 -19.96 1.24 -13.38
CA SER A 391 -19.10 1.64 -14.50
C SER A 391 -18.29 2.91 -14.18
N ASP A 392 -18.83 3.78 -13.34
CA ASP A 392 -18.22 5.07 -13.01
C ASP A 392 -17.47 5.02 -11.69
N LYS A 393 -16.13 5.12 -11.77
CA LYS A 393 -15.24 5.16 -10.60
C LYS A 393 -15.35 6.48 -9.82
N GLU A 394 -15.89 7.52 -10.46
CA GLU A 394 -16.15 8.83 -9.86
C GLU A 394 -17.63 9.00 -9.47
N HIS A 395 -18.40 7.90 -9.45
CA HIS A 395 -19.79 7.95 -9.00
C HIS A 395 -19.88 8.58 -7.58
N PRO A 396 -20.81 9.53 -7.32
CA PRO A 396 -20.86 10.25 -6.04
C PRO A 396 -20.96 9.36 -4.80
N ALA A 397 -21.63 8.21 -4.92
CA ALA A 397 -21.68 7.21 -3.84
C ALA A 397 -20.32 6.52 -3.58
N HIS A 398 -19.54 6.25 -4.62
CA HIS A 398 -18.18 5.71 -4.49
C HIS A 398 -17.24 6.75 -3.88
N LEU A 399 -17.31 7.99 -4.36
CA LEU A 399 -16.54 9.10 -3.80
C LEU A 399 -16.86 9.32 -2.32
N LEU A 400 -18.15 9.29 -1.94
CA LEU A 400 -18.56 9.41 -0.55
C LEU A 400 -17.97 8.29 0.33
N LEU A 401 -18.09 7.03 -0.10
CA LEU A 401 -17.50 5.92 0.65
C LEU A 401 -15.97 6.05 0.72
N ARG A 402 -15.31 6.49 -0.37
CA ARG A 402 -13.85 6.63 -0.44
C ARG A 402 -13.38 7.67 0.55
N GLU A 403 -13.98 8.86 0.52
CA GLU A 403 -13.65 9.94 1.44
C GLU A 403 -13.93 9.57 2.91
N ILE A 404 -15.02 8.87 3.20
CA ILE A 404 -15.31 8.40 4.56
C ILE A 404 -14.24 7.39 5.01
N THR A 405 -13.95 6.40 4.18
CA THR A 405 -12.99 5.34 4.51
C THR A 405 -11.58 5.90 4.63
N ASP A 406 -11.09 6.65 3.65
CA ASP A 406 -9.76 7.26 3.64
C ASP A 406 -9.55 8.22 4.81
N ARG A 407 -10.55 9.04 5.14
CA ARG A 407 -10.45 9.95 6.29
C ARG A 407 -10.57 9.22 7.62
N SER A 408 -11.35 8.15 7.68
CA SER A 408 -11.45 7.32 8.88
C SER A 408 -10.19 6.50 9.14
N LEU A 409 -9.48 6.10 8.07
CA LEU A 409 -8.18 5.44 8.14
C LEU A 409 -7.14 6.31 8.79
N ALA A 410 -7.35 7.60 8.96
CA ALA A 410 -6.39 8.43 9.66
C ALA A 410 -6.58 8.40 11.19
N PHE A 411 -7.61 7.73 11.72
CA PHE A 411 -7.79 7.45 13.14
C PHE A 411 -7.45 5.99 13.49
N ASP A 412 -6.68 5.79 14.55
CA ASP A 412 -6.26 4.48 15.05
C ASP A 412 -7.11 3.97 16.23
N ARG A 413 -7.73 4.90 16.98
CA ARG A 413 -8.59 4.59 18.14
C ARG A 413 -9.75 5.57 18.26
N ILE A 414 -10.82 5.15 18.94
CA ILE A 414 -12.02 5.97 19.17
C ILE A 414 -11.72 7.21 20.03
N GLN A 415 -10.71 7.11 20.90
CA GLN A 415 -10.26 8.19 21.79
C GLN A 415 -9.30 9.18 21.09
N ALA A 416 -8.97 8.94 19.82
CA ALA A 416 -8.10 9.83 19.07
C ALA A 416 -8.73 11.23 19.00
N ALA A 417 -7.91 12.26 19.20
CA ALA A 417 -8.39 13.62 19.15
C ALA A 417 -9.00 13.93 17.77
N GLY A 418 -10.18 14.54 17.76
CA GLY A 418 -10.91 14.85 16.53
C GLY A 418 -11.84 13.74 15.99
N PHE A 419 -11.75 12.50 16.48
CA PHE A 419 -12.62 11.40 16.01
C PHE A 419 -14.11 11.66 16.32
N THR A 420 -14.42 12.09 17.55
CA THR A 420 -15.80 12.40 17.94
C THR A 420 -16.42 13.51 17.08
N SER A 421 -15.65 14.57 16.80
CA SER A 421 -16.13 15.66 15.92
C SER A 421 -16.31 15.19 14.48
N PHE A 422 -15.43 14.31 13.98
CA PHE A 422 -15.56 13.71 12.66
C PHE A 422 -16.84 12.86 12.58
N MET A 423 -17.07 11.95 13.52
CA MET A 423 -18.27 11.12 13.56
C MET A 423 -19.55 11.94 13.71
N GLN A 424 -19.55 13.00 14.52
CA GLN A 424 -20.70 13.91 14.64
C GLN A 424 -21.01 14.62 13.33
N SER A 425 -19.98 15.12 12.63
CA SER A 425 -20.13 15.72 11.30
C SER A 425 -20.72 14.72 10.31
N LEU A 426 -20.22 13.49 10.32
CA LEU A 426 -20.63 12.42 9.43
C LEU A 426 -22.09 12.01 9.68
N ILE A 427 -22.46 11.74 10.94
CA ILE A 427 -23.83 11.39 11.33
C ILE A 427 -24.81 12.52 11.02
N LYS A 428 -24.43 13.78 11.26
CA LYS A 428 -25.29 14.94 11.04
C LYS A 428 -25.57 15.18 9.54
N ILE A 429 -24.56 15.06 8.69
CA ILE A 429 -24.65 15.44 7.28
C ILE A 429 -25.06 14.25 6.41
N ALA A 430 -24.43 13.08 6.59
CA ALA A 430 -24.65 11.90 5.76
C ALA A 430 -25.66 10.91 6.39
N GLY A 431 -25.92 10.98 7.70
CA GLY A 431 -26.91 10.11 8.37
C GLY A 431 -28.33 10.15 7.76
N PRO A 432 -28.86 11.31 7.31
CA PRO A 432 -30.17 11.38 6.66
C PRO A 432 -30.30 10.51 5.40
N LEU A 433 -29.20 10.20 4.70
CA LEU A 433 -29.21 9.36 3.50
C LEU A 433 -29.77 7.95 3.77
N ALA A 434 -29.53 7.40 4.96
CA ALA A 434 -29.99 6.05 5.33
C ALA A 434 -31.53 5.91 5.33
N THR A 435 -32.24 7.03 5.56
CA THR A 435 -33.71 7.06 5.66
C THR A 435 -34.41 7.74 4.49
N MET A 436 -33.66 8.42 3.63
CA MET A 436 -34.18 9.17 2.51
C MET A 436 -34.48 8.25 1.33
N LYS A 437 -35.52 8.57 0.55
CA LYS A 437 -35.81 7.87 -0.71
C LYS A 437 -34.84 8.37 -1.79
N ILE A 438 -34.12 7.45 -2.42
CA ILE A 438 -33.07 7.77 -3.40
C ILE A 438 -33.54 7.38 -4.79
N GLU A 439 -33.64 8.38 -5.66
CA GLU A 439 -34.10 8.24 -7.06
C GLU A 439 -33.00 8.59 -8.08
N GLY A 440 -31.78 8.92 -7.62
CA GLY A 440 -30.64 9.26 -8.46
C GLY A 440 -29.42 9.68 -7.63
N PRO A 441 -28.29 10.02 -8.27
CA PRO A 441 -26.99 10.31 -7.62
C PRO A 441 -26.94 11.63 -6.83
N GLU A 442 -27.79 12.59 -7.16
CA GLU A 442 -27.83 13.96 -6.59
C GLU A 442 -27.76 14.04 -5.04
N PRO A 443 -28.48 13.20 -4.26
CA PRO A 443 -28.41 13.27 -2.80
C PRO A 443 -27.01 12.96 -2.24
N PHE A 444 -26.26 12.07 -2.89
CA PHE A 444 -24.91 11.71 -2.46
C PHE A 444 -23.92 12.83 -2.77
N ASP A 445 -24.02 13.44 -3.95
CA ASP A 445 -23.17 14.58 -4.32
C ASP A 445 -23.40 15.78 -3.38
N ASN A 446 -24.67 16.12 -3.10
CA ASN A 446 -24.99 17.20 -2.17
C ASN A 446 -24.40 16.96 -0.76
N VAL A 447 -24.47 15.73 -0.25
CA VAL A 447 -23.88 15.35 1.04
C VAL A 447 -22.36 15.43 0.99
N LEU A 448 -21.74 14.99 -0.11
CA LEU A 448 -20.30 15.06 -0.32
C LEU A 448 -19.80 16.52 -0.32
N GLN A 449 -20.48 17.42 -1.04
CA GLN A 449 -20.16 18.85 -1.06
C GLN A 449 -20.29 19.49 0.33
N GLN A 450 -21.32 19.14 1.10
CA GLN A 450 -21.49 19.62 2.48
C GLN A 450 -20.38 19.12 3.41
N LEU A 451 -19.98 17.85 3.28
CA LEU A 451 -18.86 17.29 4.04
C LEU A 451 -17.56 17.99 3.68
N TYR A 452 -17.26 18.20 2.40
CA TYR A 452 -16.08 18.95 1.98
C TYR A 452 -16.07 20.36 2.54
N ALA A 453 -17.18 21.10 2.47
CA ALA A 453 -17.26 22.44 3.04
C ALA A 453 -16.95 22.46 4.55
N GLN A 454 -17.55 21.53 5.31
CA GLN A 454 -17.33 21.41 6.75
C GLN A 454 -15.88 21.03 7.08
N TRP A 455 -15.30 20.12 6.31
CA TRP A 455 -13.94 19.63 6.49
C TRP A 455 -12.87 20.64 6.07
N ASN A 456 -13.09 21.40 5.01
CA ASN A 456 -12.16 22.41 4.50
C ASN A 456 -11.99 23.57 5.49
N LEU A 457 -13.07 23.99 6.16
CA LEU A 457 -13.00 24.99 7.23
C LEU A 457 -12.04 24.57 8.35
N GLN A 458 -12.03 23.28 8.71
CA GLN A 458 -11.10 22.75 9.69
C GLN A 458 -9.67 22.72 9.14
N GLN A 459 -9.50 22.25 7.90
CA GLN A 459 -8.19 22.16 7.22
C GLN A 459 -7.50 23.52 7.03
N GLU A 460 -8.24 24.60 6.78
CA GLU A 460 -7.66 25.94 6.59
C GLU A 460 -6.87 26.40 7.82
N SER A 461 -7.41 26.15 9.02
CA SER A 461 -6.74 26.50 10.28
C SER A 461 -5.47 25.65 10.51
N LEU A 462 -5.52 24.37 10.16
CA LEU A 462 -4.40 23.44 10.28
C LEU A 462 -3.31 23.73 9.23
N LYS A 463 -3.72 24.16 8.03
CA LYS A 463 -2.82 24.57 6.95
C LYS A 463 -1.94 25.74 7.39
N GLY A 464 -2.49 26.71 8.11
CA GLY A 464 -1.72 27.82 8.69
C GLY A 464 -0.64 27.36 9.66
N GLN A 465 -0.95 26.41 10.56
CA GLN A 465 0.02 25.83 11.50
C GLN A 465 1.10 25.03 10.75
N ARG A 466 0.69 24.20 9.79
CA ARG A 466 1.61 23.42 8.95
C ARG A 466 2.58 24.33 8.17
N LEU A 467 2.10 25.42 7.58
CA LEU A 467 2.96 26.35 6.84
C LEU A 467 3.98 27.02 7.75
N ARG A 468 3.60 27.41 8.97
CA ARG A 468 4.56 27.94 9.97
C ARG A 468 5.60 26.89 10.38
N ALA A 469 5.20 25.64 10.57
CA ALA A 469 6.12 24.55 10.86
C ALA A 469 7.12 24.34 9.71
N ILE A 470 6.65 24.35 8.47
CA ILE A 470 7.51 24.23 7.27
C ILE A 470 8.50 25.39 7.19
N ASP A 471 8.04 26.63 7.38
CA ASP A 471 8.89 27.83 7.34
C ASP A 471 9.98 27.78 8.44
N ALA A 472 9.61 27.40 9.66
CA ALA A 472 10.55 27.22 10.76
C ALA A 472 11.61 26.14 10.46
N LEU A 473 11.21 25.00 9.87
CA LEU A 473 12.14 23.94 9.49
C LEU A 473 13.06 24.35 8.34
N GLN A 474 12.53 25.04 7.34
CA GLN A 474 13.34 25.56 6.23
C GLN A 474 14.37 26.58 6.73
N HIS A 475 13.96 27.49 7.60
CA HIS A 475 14.84 28.46 8.21
C HIS A 475 15.94 27.78 9.04
N ALA A 476 15.58 26.76 9.84
CA ALA A 476 16.54 25.97 10.61
C ALA A 476 17.54 25.21 9.73
N GLU A 477 17.08 24.59 8.64
CA GLU A 477 17.95 23.88 7.70
C GLU A 477 18.93 24.85 7.01
N GLN A 478 18.44 25.98 6.50
CA GLN A 478 19.27 27.01 5.88
C GLN A 478 20.33 27.54 6.84
N ARG A 479 19.94 27.84 8.09
CA ARG A 479 20.88 28.29 9.12
C ARG A 479 21.93 27.25 9.42
N HIS A 480 21.52 25.99 9.60
CA HIS A 480 22.45 24.91 9.89
C HIS A 480 23.47 24.70 8.74
N LEU A 481 23.03 24.72 7.49
CA LEU A 481 23.93 24.59 6.33
C LEU A 481 24.92 25.75 6.23
N LEU A 482 24.45 26.98 6.43
CA LEU A 482 25.30 28.16 6.44
C LEU A 482 26.29 28.13 7.61
N ALA A 483 25.83 27.73 8.80
CA ALA A 483 26.67 27.57 9.99
C ALA A 483 27.75 26.50 9.77
N ALA A 484 27.41 25.36 9.17
CA ALA A 484 28.37 24.31 8.84
C ALA A 484 29.43 24.80 7.83
N LYS A 485 29.05 25.63 6.86
CA LYS A 485 30.00 26.28 5.95
C LYS A 485 30.93 27.23 6.70
N LEU A 486 30.37 28.10 7.56
CA LEU A 486 31.15 29.03 8.38
C LEU A 486 32.08 28.31 9.37
N ALA A 487 31.64 27.18 9.94
CA ALA A 487 32.45 26.36 10.83
C ALA A 487 33.67 25.80 10.08
N ARG A 488 33.49 25.28 8.85
CA ARG A 488 34.62 24.85 8.01
C ARG A 488 35.59 25.99 7.71
N ASP A 489 35.07 27.16 7.35
CA ASP A 489 35.89 28.35 7.08
C ASP A 489 36.71 28.78 8.31
N LEU A 490 36.11 28.71 9.52
CA LEU A 490 36.77 29.05 10.78
C LEU A 490 37.77 27.98 11.24
N TRP A 491 37.50 26.71 10.95
CA TRP A 491 38.40 25.60 11.29
C TRP A 491 39.72 25.67 10.52
N LEU A 492 39.74 26.30 9.34
CA LEU A 492 40.96 26.52 8.55
C LEU A 492 41.83 27.69 9.08
N LEU A 493 41.39 28.44 10.10
CA LEU A 493 42.16 29.55 10.63
C LEU A 493 43.32 29.06 11.53
N PRO A 494 44.57 29.51 11.32
CA PRO A 494 45.72 29.13 12.16
C PRO A 494 45.60 29.50 13.65
N ALA A 495 44.66 30.39 13.99
CA ALA A 495 44.39 30.78 15.36
C ALA A 495 43.62 29.70 16.14
N ILE A 496 42.91 28.78 15.46
CA ILE A 496 42.09 27.76 16.11
C ILE A 496 42.94 26.78 16.94
N ASP A 497 44.13 26.44 16.45
CA ASP A 497 45.08 25.52 17.11
C ASP A 497 45.67 26.09 18.39
N LYS A 498 45.62 27.42 18.56
CA LYS A 498 46.20 28.14 19.72
C LYS A 498 45.18 28.41 20.82
N VAL A 499 43.92 28.08 20.59
CA VAL A 499 42.79 28.40 21.48
C VAL A 499 42.38 27.14 22.25
N PRO A 500 42.01 27.26 23.55
CA PRO A 500 41.51 26.12 24.33
C PRO A 500 40.32 25.41 23.66
N SER A 501 40.26 24.09 23.83
CA SER A 501 39.27 23.21 23.19
C SER A 501 37.81 23.61 23.44
N GLU A 502 37.53 24.21 24.59
CA GLU A 502 36.21 24.68 24.99
C GLU A 502 35.75 25.88 24.17
N VAL A 503 36.68 26.78 23.86
CA VAL A 503 36.40 27.99 23.06
C VAL A 503 36.31 27.65 21.58
N SER A 504 37.17 26.76 21.07
CA SER A 504 37.06 26.28 19.69
C SER A 504 35.75 25.52 19.45
N ARG A 505 35.34 24.65 20.40
CA ARG A 505 34.04 23.97 20.37
C ARG A 505 32.85 24.94 20.38
N PHE A 506 32.92 26.00 21.19
CA PHE A 506 31.88 27.03 21.23
C PHE A 506 31.78 27.79 19.90
N VAL A 507 32.93 28.19 19.34
CA VAL A 507 32.96 28.95 18.09
C VAL A 507 32.48 28.13 16.91
N LEU A 508 32.95 26.89 16.76
CA LEU A 508 32.59 26.00 15.66
C LEU A 508 31.16 25.42 15.75
N GLY A 509 30.50 25.57 16.91
CA GLY A 509 29.13 25.11 17.12
C GLY A 509 28.17 26.30 17.29
N PRO A 510 27.73 26.63 18.53
CA PRO A 510 26.73 27.66 18.78
C PRO A 510 27.01 29.01 18.12
N TRP A 511 28.28 29.46 18.09
CA TRP A 511 28.59 30.78 17.53
C TRP A 511 28.44 30.85 16.01
N THR A 512 28.77 29.79 15.27
CA THR A 512 28.50 29.74 13.83
C THR A 512 27.01 29.79 13.50
N GLN A 513 26.14 29.28 14.39
CA GLN A 513 24.68 29.44 14.25
C GLN A 513 24.26 30.91 14.40
N VAL A 514 24.86 31.65 15.34
CA VAL A 514 24.64 33.11 15.49
C VAL A 514 25.07 33.85 14.22
N MET A 515 26.25 33.54 13.70
CA MET A 515 26.77 34.18 12.48
C MET A 515 25.91 33.85 11.24
N ALA A 516 25.39 32.64 11.16
CA ALA A 516 24.47 32.23 10.11
C ALA A 516 23.13 32.98 10.21
N GLU A 517 22.55 33.03 11.41
CA GLU A 517 21.30 33.76 11.69
C GLU A 517 21.41 35.25 11.36
N ALA A 518 22.52 35.89 11.73
CA ALA A 518 22.78 37.29 11.41
C ALA A 518 22.84 37.55 9.89
N ARG A 519 23.36 36.58 9.12
CA ARG A 519 23.41 36.67 7.66
C ARG A 519 22.07 36.40 7.00
N LEU A 520 21.26 35.50 7.54
CA LEU A 520 19.91 35.22 7.02
C LEU A 520 18.95 36.39 7.26
N LYS A 521 19.13 37.13 8.37
CA LYS A 521 18.36 38.35 8.67
C LYS A 521 18.88 39.61 7.99
N ASP A 522 20.07 39.57 7.39
CA ASP A 522 20.69 40.75 6.79
C ASP A 522 20.08 41.11 5.44
N THR A 523 19.58 42.35 5.33
CA THR A 523 19.12 42.95 4.08
C THR A 523 20.13 43.93 3.49
N SER A 524 21.24 44.21 4.19
CA SER A 524 22.23 45.24 3.83
C SER A 524 23.38 44.75 2.94
N GLY A 525 23.56 43.43 2.80
CA GLY A 525 24.65 42.83 2.00
C GLY A 525 26.02 42.94 2.66
N SER A 526 26.07 43.13 3.98
CA SER A 526 27.33 43.27 4.73
C SER A 526 28.06 41.92 4.84
N ALA A 527 29.39 41.94 4.72
CA ALA A 527 30.21 40.74 4.88
C ALA A 527 30.23 40.20 6.33
N ASP A 528 29.94 41.06 7.32
CA ASP A 528 29.86 40.75 8.76
C ASP A 528 28.69 41.49 9.43
N PRO A 529 27.44 41.07 9.19
CA PRO A 529 26.26 41.67 9.80
C PRO A 529 26.34 41.57 11.33
N GLY A 530 26.11 42.68 12.04
CA GLY A 530 26.17 42.72 13.50
C GLY A 530 27.59 42.62 14.11
N ARG A 531 28.65 42.52 13.29
CA ARG A 531 30.07 42.40 13.71
C ARG A 531 30.35 41.14 14.53
N TYR A 532 29.63 40.04 14.26
CA TYR A 532 29.77 38.78 14.97
C TYR A 532 31.04 38.01 14.60
N ARG A 533 31.59 38.19 13.39
CA ARG A 533 32.90 37.66 13.01
C ARG A 533 34.04 38.40 13.71
N GLU A 534 33.92 39.71 13.88
CA GLU A 534 34.88 40.48 14.69
C GLU A 534 34.92 39.99 16.15
N ALA A 535 33.76 39.62 16.71
CA ALA A 535 33.68 39.03 18.04
C ALA A 535 34.44 37.69 18.15
N VAL A 536 34.50 36.88 17.08
CA VAL A 536 35.34 35.66 17.04
C VAL A 536 36.81 36.01 17.21
N ASN A 537 37.30 37.00 16.46
CA ASN A 537 38.70 37.41 16.55
C ASN A 537 39.05 37.96 17.95
N ALA A 538 38.15 38.75 18.53
CA ALA A 538 38.29 39.24 19.89
C ALA A 538 38.28 38.11 20.92
N LEU A 539 37.43 37.09 20.73
CA LEU A 539 37.33 35.91 21.59
C LEU A 539 38.61 35.06 21.52
N PHE A 540 39.08 34.72 20.31
CA PHE A 540 40.33 33.98 20.11
C PHE A 540 41.54 34.69 20.71
N TRP A 541 41.61 36.01 20.60
CA TRP A 541 42.66 36.79 21.27
C TRP A 541 42.52 36.74 22.79
N SER A 542 41.32 36.93 23.33
CA SER A 542 41.09 36.94 24.78
C SER A 542 41.31 35.58 25.45
N ALA A 543 41.15 34.48 24.72
CA ALA A 543 41.26 33.12 25.24
C ALA A 543 42.71 32.59 25.29
N GLN A 544 43.70 33.40 24.90
CA GLN A 544 45.12 33.03 24.91
C GLN A 544 45.84 33.65 26.12
N PRO A 545 46.06 32.89 27.21
CA PRO A 545 46.65 33.43 28.45
C PRO A 545 48.08 33.94 28.26
N ASP A 546 48.86 33.38 27.34
CA ASP A 546 50.26 33.77 27.12
C ASP A 546 50.39 35.18 26.55
N ILE A 547 49.48 35.56 25.65
CA ILE A 547 49.49 36.89 25.01
C ILE A 547 48.78 37.93 25.90
N THR A 548 47.68 37.53 26.52
CA THR A 548 46.84 38.45 27.32
C THR A 548 47.50 38.91 28.62
N ARG A 549 48.39 38.09 29.22
CA ARG A 549 49.22 38.48 30.37
C ARG A 549 50.04 39.75 30.15
N HIS A 550 50.51 39.97 28.91
CA HIS A 550 51.30 41.16 28.55
C HIS A 550 50.44 42.39 28.24
N HIS A 551 49.11 42.22 28.11
CA HIS A 551 48.18 43.27 27.68
C HIS A 551 46.89 43.29 28.52
N THR A 552 47.01 43.21 29.85
CA THR A 552 45.90 43.16 30.80
C THR A 552 44.97 44.39 30.72
N ASP A 553 45.51 45.59 30.53
CA ASP A 553 44.71 46.82 30.37
C ASP A 553 43.78 46.76 29.14
N ARG A 554 44.25 46.14 28.06
CA ARG A 554 43.46 45.94 26.84
C ARG A 554 42.37 44.90 27.08
N LEU A 555 42.67 43.82 27.81
CA LEU A 555 41.72 42.78 28.17
C LEU A 555 40.55 43.35 28.99
N ILE A 556 40.83 44.15 30.03
CA ILE A 556 39.81 44.76 30.90
C ILE A 556 38.85 45.67 30.11
N ARG A 557 39.36 46.41 29.11
CA ARG A 557 38.52 47.29 28.27
C ARG A 557 37.68 46.53 27.24
N LEU A 558 38.16 45.40 26.75
CA LEU A 558 37.48 44.61 25.72
C LEU A 558 36.44 43.64 26.29
N LEU A 559 36.67 43.12 27.49
CA LEU A 559 35.86 42.04 28.07
C LEU A 559 34.37 42.41 28.23
N PRO A 560 33.98 43.58 28.77
CA PRO A 560 32.56 43.93 28.91
C PRO A 560 31.85 44.01 27.55
N LYS A 561 32.52 44.53 26.52
CA LYS A 561 31.97 44.66 25.16
C LYS A 561 31.82 43.29 24.49
N LEU A 562 32.81 42.42 24.65
CA LEU A 562 32.78 41.06 24.12
C LEU A 562 31.65 40.25 24.76
N LEU A 563 31.56 40.25 26.10
CA LEU A 563 30.52 39.51 26.82
C LEU A 563 29.11 40.00 26.46
N ALA A 564 28.91 41.32 26.32
CA ALA A 564 27.65 41.87 25.86
C ALA A 564 27.28 41.37 24.45
N LYS A 565 28.23 41.37 23.51
CA LYS A 565 28.01 40.85 22.15
C LYS A 565 27.77 39.35 22.09
N LEU A 566 28.47 38.57 22.91
CA LEU A 566 28.23 37.13 23.02
C LEU A 566 26.82 36.83 23.54
N ARG A 567 26.35 37.58 24.57
CA ARG A 567 24.99 37.43 25.11
C ARG A 567 23.92 37.83 24.09
N GLU A 568 24.12 38.95 23.38
CA GLU A 568 23.22 39.41 22.31
C GLU A 568 23.10 38.35 21.20
N GLY A 569 24.22 37.81 20.74
CA GLY A 569 24.23 36.77 19.71
C GLY A 569 23.55 35.47 20.14
N LEU A 570 23.83 34.99 21.36
CA LEU A 570 23.22 33.76 21.88
C LEU A 570 21.71 33.91 22.15
N ALA A 571 21.26 35.11 22.53
CA ALA A 571 19.84 35.42 22.67
C ALA A 571 19.12 35.45 21.32
N MET A 572 19.78 35.89 20.24
CA MET A 572 19.20 35.93 18.89
C MET A 572 18.79 34.55 18.36
N ILE A 573 19.45 33.50 18.83
CA ILE A 573 19.16 32.11 18.47
C ILE A 573 18.46 31.35 19.62
N ASP A 574 17.93 32.03 20.64
CA ASP A 574 17.28 31.37 21.79
C ASP A 574 18.13 30.25 22.43
N TYR A 575 19.45 30.43 22.50
CA TYR A 575 20.34 29.40 23.05
C TYR A 575 20.10 29.21 24.57
N PRO A 576 20.08 27.97 25.11
CA PRO A 576 19.71 27.72 26.50
C PRO A 576 20.56 28.51 27.51
N ALA A 577 19.90 29.17 28.47
CA ALA A 577 20.56 29.99 29.50
C ALA A 577 21.56 29.18 30.34
N SER A 578 21.21 27.96 30.75
CA SER A 578 22.10 27.07 31.52
C SER A 578 23.40 26.73 30.81
N ARG A 579 23.35 26.49 29.48
CA ARG A 579 24.56 26.23 28.67
C ARG A 579 25.37 27.51 28.45
N THR A 580 24.69 28.65 28.35
CA THR A 580 25.33 29.97 28.23
C THR A 580 26.14 30.31 29.47
N GLU A 581 25.54 30.15 30.66
CA GLU A 581 26.18 30.38 31.95
C GLU A 581 27.41 29.49 32.15
N ALA A 582 27.28 28.18 31.89
CA ALA A 582 28.39 27.23 32.00
C ALA A 582 29.58 27.61 31.10
N PHE A 583 29.33 28.09 29.88
CA PHE A 583 30.38 28.58 29.00
C PHE A 583 31.05 29.85 29.55
N PHE A 584 30.27 30.82 30.03
CA PHE A 584 30.82 32.06 30.59
C PHE A 584 31.62 31.83 31.87
N GLU A 585 31.22 30.90 32.74
CA GLU A 585 32.02 30.50 33.90
C GLU A 585 33.36 29.92 33.47
N ARG A 586 33.38 29.04 32.47
CA ARG A 586 34.61 28.47 31.94
C ARG A 586 35.51 29.53 31.31
N LEU A 587 34.93 30.45 30.55
CA LEU A 587 35.64 31.57 29.95
C LEU A 587 36.26 32.49 31.02
N MET A 588 35.52 32.76 32.10
CA MET A 588 36.02 33.53 33.24
C MET A 588 37.20 32.84 33.93
N GLN A 589 37.16 31.52 34.11
CA GLN A 589 38.29 30.75 34.65
C GLN A 589 39.55 30.90 33.77
N LEU A 590 39.39 30.81 32.45
CA LEU A 590 40.49 31.00 31.50
C LEU A 590 41.05 32.44 31.58
N HIS A 591 40.20 33.45 31.69
CA HIS A 591 40.63 34.84 31.84
C HIS A 591 41.32 35.11 33.18
N GLN A 592 40.91 34.46 34.27
CA GLN A 592 41.60 34.57 35.56
C GLN A 592 43.04 34.02 35.50
N GLU A 593 43.32 33.04 34.64
CA GLU A 593 44.68 32.54 34.43
C GLU A 593 45.60 33.58 33.78
N ALA A 594 45.05 34.53 33.01
CA ALA A 594 45.82 35.63 32.43
C ALA A 594 46.28 36.68 33.47
N PHE A 595 45.67 36.70 34.67
CA PHE A 595 46.06 37.61 35.75
C PHE A 595 46.98 36.96 36.80
N LYS A 596 47.20 35.64 36.72
CA LYS A 596 48.16 34.95 37.60
C LYS A 596 49.60 35.22 37.12
N PRO A 597 50.57 35.48 38.01
CA PRO A 597 51.97 35.63 37.60
C PRO A 597 52.48 34.37 36.89
N ALA A 598 53.40 34.52 35.95
CA ALA A 598 53.98 33.41 35.19
C ALA A 598 54.58 32.37 36.16
N ARG A 599 54.00 31.18 36.19
CA ARG A 599 54.62 30.05 36.88
C ARG A 599 55.75 29.58 35.96
N ALA A 600 56.98 29.52 36.50
CA ALA A 600 58.14 29.03 35.76
C ALA A 600 57.81 27.71 35.03
N PRO A 601 58.30 27.52 33.78
CA PRO A 601 58.04 26.31 33.03
C PRO A 601 58.60 25.14 33.84
N ARG A 602 57.71 24.34 34.43
CA ARG A 602 58.11 23.07 35.01
C ARG A 602 58.55 22.22 33.81
N PRO A 603 59.75 21.59 33.83
CA PRO A 603 60.11 20.66 32.78
C PRO A 603 58.98 19.65 32.67
N ALA A 604 58.43 19.52 31.47
CA ALA A 604 57.46 18.50 31.14
C ALA A 604 58.13 17.16 31.43
N LYS A 605 57.88 16.59 32.62
CA LYS A 605 57.93 15.15 32.76
C LYS A 605 56.94 14.66 31.73
N SER A 606 57.45 13.92 30.76
CA SER A 606 56.68 13.08 29.86
C SER A 606 55.80 12.17 30.71
N ALA A 607 54.66 12.69 31.16
CA ALA A 607 53.46 11.90 31.16
C ALA A 607 53.24 11.65 29.68
N ALA A 608 53.38 10.39 29.27
CA ALA A 608 52.89 9.96 27.99
C ALA A 608 51.43 10.42 27.88
N SER A 609 51.22 11.58 27.27
CA SER A 609 50.01 11.86 26.57
C SER A 609 50.00 10.83 25.46
N SER A 610 49.37 9.70 25.74
CA SER A 610 48.64 8.95 24.73
C SER A 610 48.04 9.97 23.75
N PRO A 611 48.09 9.72 22.44
CA PRO A 611 47.44 10.61 21.49
C PRO A 611 46.02 10.87 22.00
N PRO A 612 45.45 12.08 21.84
CA PRO A 612 44.03 12.26 22.05
C PRO A 612 43.29 11.49 20.94
N SER A 613 43.31 10.16 21.02
CA SER A 613 42.35 9.23 20.45
C SER A 613 41.11 9.29 21.33
N SER A 614 40.43 10.44 21.28
CA SER A 614 39.00 10.58 21.54
C SER A 614 38.58 11.85 20.79
N LYS A 615 38.21 11.66 19.52
CA LYS A 615 36.81 11.64 19.08
C LYS A 615 36.17 13.04 19.18
N ALA A 616 35.91 13.59 17.98
CA ALA A 616 35.10 14.76 17.69
C ALA A 616 34.11 15.13 18.81
N PRO A 617 34.16 16.35 19.37
CA PRO A 617 33.20 16.78 20.35
C PRO A 617 32.03 17.50 19.67
N PHE A 618 31.41 16.89 18.67
CA PHE A 618 30.01 17.02 18.27
C PHE A 618 29.71 15.82 17.38
N THR A 619 28.62 15.09 17.63
CA THR A 619 28.03 14.24 16.60
C THR A 619 27.64 15.15 15.44
N GLU A 620 28.43 15.15 14.38
CA GLU A 620 28.53 16.20 13.35
C GLU A 620 27.32 16.39 12.43
N ASP A 621 26.25 15.61 12.54
CA ASP A 621 25.19 15.63 11.51
C ASP A 621 23.80 16.04 11.97
N GLU A 622 23.58 16.38 13.25
CA GLU A 622 22.24 16.73 13.72
C GLU A 622 21.95 18.24 13.62
N PRO A 623 21.00 18.67 12.75
CA PRO A 623 20.63 20.07 12.65
C PRO A 623 20.04 20.57 13.97
N TRP A 624 20.65 21.62 14.51
CA TRP A 624 20.16 22.27 15.72
C TRP A 624 18.98 23.19 15.39
N LEU A 625 17.86 23.01 16.08
CA LEU A 625 16.67 23.87 16.02
C LEU A 625 16.59 24.76 17.26
N ALA A 626 16.23 26.03 17.08
CA ALA A 626 15.96 26.92 18.19
C ALA A 626 14.70 26.46 18.96
N PRO A 627 14.58 26.70 20.29
CA PRO A 627 13.40 26.32 21.07
C PRO A 627 12.06 26.81 20.50
N ALA A 628 12.02 28.02 19.93
CA ALA A 628 10.82 28.54 19.26
C ALA A 628 10.48 27.74 17.99
N GLU A 629 11.47 27.45 17.15
CA GLU A 629 11.32 26.66 15.91
C GLU A 629 10.95 25.20 16.20
N ALA A 630 11.53 24.64 17.26
CA ALA A 630 11.21 23.32 17.75
C ALA A 630 9.76 23.26 18.26
N LYS A 631 9.27 24.32 18.90
CA LYS A 631 7.87 24.40 19.35
C LYS A 631 6.90 24.55 18.17
N ASP A 632 7.23 25.37 17.19
CA ASP A 632 6.38 25.61 16.01
C ASP A 632 6.28 24.39 15.09
N SER A 633 7.35 23.60 15.00
CA SER A 633 7.39 22.37 14.21
C SER A 633 7.09 21.08 14.99
N GLY A 634 6.99 21.15 16.32
CA GLY A 634 6.84 19.98 17.19
C GLY A 634 8.03 19.03 17.11
N PHE A 635 9.26 19.58 17.12
CA PHE A 635 10.49 18.81 16.94
C PHE A 635 10.69 17.78 18.04
N MET A 636 10.95 16.54 17.63
CA MET A 636 11.27 15.43 18.51
C MET A 636 12.79 15.31 18.65
N PRO A 637 13.39 15.74 19.77
CA PRO A 637 14.83 15.60 19.95
C PRO A 637 15.19 14.13 20.18
N SER A 638 16.31 13.71 19.59
CA SER A 638 16.88 12.35 19.73
C SER A 638 17.06 11.84 21.18
N THR A 639 16.99 12.72 22.18
CA THR A 639 17.19 12.43 23.61
C THR A 639 15.90 12.23 24.42
N GLN A 640 14.72 12.54 23.88
CA GLN A 640 13.45 12.44 24.64
C GLN A 640 12.82 11.04 24.66
N MET A 641 13.36 10.09 23.88
CA MET A 641 13.02 8.66 23.95
C MET A 641 14.15 7.87 24.59
N ALA A 642 14.48 8.17 25.83
CA ALA A 642 15.18 7.21 26.68
C ALA A 642 14.10 6.35 27.37
N PRO A 643 14.23 5.01 27.44
CA PRO A 643 13.28 4.20 28.19
C PRO A 643 13.36 4.61 29.66
N GLY A 644 12.21 5.00 30.23
CA GLY A 644 12.02 5.00 31.67
C GLY A 644 12.12 3.57 32.21
N ASP A 645 12.69 3.47 33.41
CA ASP A 645 12.74 2.31 34.30
C ASP A 645 13.58 1.10 33.88
N ALA A 646 14.87 1.14 34.27
CA ALA A 646 15.57 -0.05 34.76
C ALA A 646 16.74 0.38 35.68
N THR A 647 16.45 0.53 36.97
CA THR A 647 17.44 0.37 38.04
C THR A 647 17.87 -1.09 38.09
N ALA A 648 18.85 -1.47 37.26
CA ALA A 648 19.61 -2.69 37.42
C ALA A 648 21.07 -2.41 37.08
N GLN A 649 21.90 -2.32 38.12
CA GLN A 649 23.36 -2.25 38.00
C GLN A 649 23.88 -3.51 37.29
N PRO A 650 24.67 -3.40 36.21
CA PRO A 650 25.42 -4.53 35.69
C PRO A 650 26.70 -4.70 36.52
N SER A 651 26.78 -5.81 37.26
CA SER A 651 28.02 -6.25 37.90
C SER A 651 28.90 -6.93 36.84
N HIS A 652 30.05 -6.32 36.55
CA HIS A 652 31.09 -6.83 35.67
C HIS A 652 31.77 -8.10 36.21
N HIS A 653 31.89 -9.13 35.37
CA HIS A 653 33.01 -10.08 35.26
C HIS A 653 32.78 -10.85 33.94
N GLY A 654 33.66 -10.95 32.94
CA GLY A 654 35.02 -10.49 32.67
C GLY A 654 35.48 -11.19 31.38
N MET A 655 36.43 -10.58 30.67
CA MET A 655 37.26 -11.10 29.56
C MET A 655 36.80 -10.86 28.10
N ASP A 656 37.34 -9.77 27.55
CA ASP A 656 37.98 -9.61 26.24
C ASP A 656 37.31 -10.16 24.97
N GLY A 657 36.65 -9.23 24.28
CA GLY A 657 36.38 -9.25 22.85
C GLY A 657 35.77 -7.90 22.49
N ALA A 658 36.55 -7.03 21.85
CA ALA A 658 36.09 -5.73 21.37
C ALA A 658 34.82 -5.93 20.51
N PRO A 659 33.73 -5.18 20.74
CA PRO A 659 32.65 -5.12 19.77
C PRO A 659 33.21 -4.29 18.63
N ASP A 660 33.65 -4.97 17.59
CA ASP A 660 33.92 -4.33 16.31
C ASP A 660 32.63 -3.59 15.96
N SER A 661 32.77 -2.27 15.88
CA SER A 661 31.70 -1.34 15.59
C SER A 661 30.99 -1.82 14.34
N THR A 662 29.82 -2.43 14.54
CA THR A 662 28.85 -2.71 13.50
C THR A 662 28.69 -1.45 12.69
N GLU A 663 29.29 -1.46 11.50
CA GLU A 663 28.87 -0.63 10.39
C GLU A 663 27.36 -0.67 10.40
N SER A 664 26.79 0.50 10.67
CA SER A 664 25.37 0.76 10.59
C SER A 664 24.92 0.26 9.24
N ALA A 665 24.30 -0.92 9.23
CA ALA A 665 23.55 -1.41 8.09
C ALA A 665 22.49 -0.34 7.84
N ALA A 666 22.80 0.58 6.93
CA ALA A 666 21.84 1.44 6.29
C ALA A 666 20.93 0.49 5.50
N ALA A 667 19.98 -0.10 6.22
CA ALA A 667 18.80 -0.69 5.61
C ALA A 667 18.21 0.44 4.77
N ALA A 668 18.26 0.29 3.45
CA ALA A 668 17.71 1.25 2.52
C ALA A 668 16.29 1.55 2.98
N LEU A 669 16.07 2.78 3.46
CA LEU A 669 14.75 3.24 3.84
C LEU A 669 13.83 3.00 2.64
N PRO A 670 12.62 2.45 2.82
CA PRO A 670 11.62 2.55 1.77
C PRO A 670 11.49 4.03 1.40
N ALA A 671 11.46 4.34 0.11
CA ALA A 671 11.32 5.72 -0.37
C ALA A 671 9.99 6.29 0.13
N LEU A 672 10.01 6.92 1.31
CA LEU A 672 8.86 7.55 1.92
C LEU A 672 8.52 8.77 1.10
N ALA A 673 7.43 8.70 0.34
CA ALA A 673 6.94 9.83 -0.43
C ALA A 673 6.13 10.76 0.47
N VAL A 674 6.14 12.05 0.15
CA VAL A 674 5.19 12.99 0.74
C VAL A 674 3.77 12.48 0.45
N GLY A 675 2.95 12.34 1.49
CA GLY A 675 1.61 11.77 1.43
C GLY A 675 1.49 10.40 2.08
N THR A 676 2.59 9.69 2.36
CA THR A 676 2.53 8.36 2.99
C THR A 676 2.03 8.44 4.44
N TRP A 677 1.08 7.58 4.79
CA TRP A 677 0.57 7.42 6.16
C TRP A 677 1.45 6.46 6.96
N VAL A 678 1.78 6.85 8.18
CA VAL A 678 2.57 6.06 9.11
C VAL A 678 1.90 6.05 10.48
N ASN A 679 1.97 4.92 11.18
CA ASN A 679 1.76 4.92 12.63
C ASN A 679 3.10 5.29 13.26
N LEU A 680 3.13 6.34 14.08
CA LEU A 680 4.30 6.84 14.76
C LEU A 680 4.07 6.79 16.26
N ARG A 681 5.02 6.25 17.01
CA ARG A 681 4.92 6.18 18.46
C ARG A 681 5.46 7.46 19.11
N VAL A 682 4.58 8.23 19.74
CA VAL A 682 4.92 9.49 20.44
C VAL A 682 4.54 9.38 21.91
N ASN A 683 5.50 9.63 22.81
CA ASN A 683 5.31 9.54 24.27
C ASN A 683 4.75 8.19 24.74
N GLY A 684 5.09 7.10 24.04
CA GLY A 684 4.63 5.75 24.33
C GLY A 684 3.29 5.36 23.71
N GLU A 685 2.53 6.33 23.18
CA GLU A 685 1.27 6.08 22.46
C GLU A 685 1.49 6.03 20.95
N TRP A 686 0.75 5.17 20.26
CA TRP A 686 0.68 5.20 18.81
C TRP A 686 -0.23 6.35 18.35
N GLU A 687 0.25 7.13 17.39
CA GLU A 687 -0.53 8.14 16.71
C GLU A 687 -0.34 7.98 15.20
N ARG A 688 -1.44 8.07 14.45
CA ARG A 688 -1.40 7.99 13.00
C ARG A 688 -1.11 9.37 12.41
N THR A 689 -0.02 9.46 11.66
CA THR A 689 0.46 10.72 11.07
C THR A 689 0.78 10.53 9.60
N GLN A 690 0.70 11.61 8.84
CA GLN A 690 1.06 11.62 7.42
C GLN A 690 2.37 12.37 7.23
N LEU A 691 3.27 11.86 6.39
CA LEU A 691 4.45 12.60 5.97
C LEU A 691 4.01 13.75 5.06
N THR A 692 4.09 15.00 5.52
CA THR A 692 3.57 16.16 4.78
C THR A 692 4.66 17.00 4.14
N TRP A 693 5.91 16.88 4.59
CA TRP A 693 7.03 17.62 4.01
C TRP A 693 8.36 16.91 4.27
N ILE A 694 9.24 16.97 3.27
CA ILE A 694 10.64 16.53 3.33
C ILE A 694 11.49 17.75 3.01
N GLY A 695 12.57 17.95 3.78
CA GLY A 695 13.51 19.04 3.57
C GLY A 695 14.16 19.02 2.19
N PRO A 696 14.48 20.16 1.58
CA PRO A 696 15.22 20.23 0.31
C PRO A 696 16.54 19.45 0.28
N HIS A 697 17.12 19.13 1.44
CA HIS A 697 18.36 18.36 1.57
C HIS A 697 18.15 17.01 2.28
N ASP A 698 16.91 16.52 2.39
CA ASP A 698 16.51 15.25 3.01
C ASP A 698 16.97 15.06 4.47
N LYS A 699 17.25 16.16 5.19
CA LYS A 699 17.74 16.11 6.59
C LYS A 699 16.61 16.15 7.62
N LEU A 700 15.48 16.77 7.27
CA LEU A 700 14.35 17.01 8.16
C LEU A 700 13.06 16.47 7.53
N PHE A 701 12.24 15.82 8.33
CA PHE A 701 10.95 15.26 7.96
C PHE A 701 9.87 15.85 8.85
N LEU A 702 8.72 16.20 8.26
CA LEU A 702 7.56 16.71 8.98
C LEU A 702 6.38 15.75 8.82
N PHE A 703 5.95 15.23 9.95
CA PHE A 703 4.73 14.44 10.07
C PHE A 703 3.62 15.33 10.61
N THR A 704 2.40 15.16 10.10
CA THR A 704 1.24 15.90 10.57
C THR A 704 0.10 14.94 10.89
N SER A 705 -0.43 15.05 12.09
CA SER A 705 -1.65 14.36 12.53
C SER A 705 -2.87 15.06 11.95
N LEU A 706 -4.00 14.34 11.83
CA LEU A 706 -5.31 14.93 11.47
C LEU A 706 -5.74 16.08 12.38
N THR A 707 -5.23 16.08 13.61
CA THR A 707 -5.51 17.12 14.61
C THR A 707 -4.76 18.42 14.34
N GLY A 708 -3.90 18.44 13.32
CA GLY A 708 -3.00 19.55 13.00
C GLY A 708 -1.71 19.55 13.79
N ARG A 709 -1.51 18.60 14.71
CA ARG A 709 -0.24 18.46 15.44
C ARG A 709 0.86 18.09 14.46
N THR A 710 1.87 18.95 14.43
CA THR A 710 3.10 18.76 13.66
C THR A 710 4.13 18.05 14.53
N GLN A 711 4.85 17.11 13.93
CA GLN A 711 5.93 16.36 14.56
C GLN A 711 7.09 16.33 13.56
N SER A 712 8.16 17.04 13.88
CA SER A 712 9.35 17.10 13.02
C SER A 712 10.49 16.27 13.60
N MET A 713 11.28 15.65 12.73
CA MET A 713 12.41 14.81 13.13
C MET A 713 13.53 14.82 12.10
N THR A 714 14.72 14.41 12.55
CA THR A 714 15.90 14.25 11.68
C THR A 714 15.90 12.89 11.01
N LEU A 715 16.58 12.75 9.87
CA LEU A 715 16.76 11.47 9.17
C LEU A 715 17.24 10.35 10.12
N ARG A 716 18.23 10.66 10.95
CA ARG A 716 18.80 9.71 11.90
C ARG A 716 17.81 9.25 12.97
N LEU A 717 16.89 10.12 13.40
CA LEU A 717 15.84 9.72 14.33
C LEU A 717 14.81 8.84 13.62
N LEU A 718 14.44 9.19 12.38
CA LEU A 718 13.54 8.38 11.55
C LEU A 718 14.10 6.96 11.33
N GLU A 719 15.37 6.84 10.92
CA GLU A 719 16.06 5.54 10.76
C GLU A 719 16.05 4.72 12.05
N ARG A 720 16.30 5.36 13.18
CA ARG A 720 16.28 4.69 14.49
C ARG A 720 14.88 4.19 14.86
N LEU A 721 13.85 4.99 14.64
CA LEU A 721 12.46 4.62 14.88
C LEU A 721 12.03 3.46 13.97
N MET A 722 12.46 3.47 12.71
CA MET A 722 12.23 2.36 11.78
C MET A 722 12.92 1.08 12.24
N ALA A 723 14.19 1.16 12.65
CA ALA A 723 14.94 0.00 13.14
C ALA A 723 14.37 -0.58 14.45
N GLN A 724 13.79 0.26 15.30
CA GLN A 724 13.15 -0.14 16.56
C GLN A 724 11.71 -0.65 16.38
N GLY A 725 11.11 -0.44 15.20
CA GLY A 725 9.71 -0.77 14.95
C GLY A 725 8.72 0.20 15.61
N ASP A 726 9.15 1.42 15.97
CA ASP A 726 8.31 2.48 16.53
C ASP A 726 7.70 3.39 15.43
N ILE A 727 7.94 3.05 14.16
CA ILE A 727 7.18 3.54 13.01
C ILE A 727 6.71 2.36 12.15
N ALA A 728 5.47 2.41 11.65
CA ALA A 728 4.94 1.41 10.73
C ALA A 728 4.23 2.09 9.55
N VAL A 729 4.69 1.81 8.33
CA VAL A 729 4.08 2.34 7.09
C VAL A 729 2.76 1.64 6.84
N ILE A 730 1.72 2.42 6.57
CA ILE A 730 0.40 1.91 6.18
C ILE A 730 0.39 1.80 4.66
N THR A 731 0.14 0.59 4.16
CA THR A 731 0.13 0.27 2.73
C THR A 731 -0.83 1.15 1.93
N ASP A 732 -0.42 1.47 0.70
CA ASP A 732 -1.01 2.47 -0.22
C ASP A 732 -2.35 2.07 -0.86
N ARG A 733 -3.01 1.00 -0.40
CA ARG A 733 -4.29 0.54 -0.98
C ARG A 733 -5.48 1.15 -0.22
N THR A 734 -6.42 1.72 -0.97
CA THR A 734 -7.71 2.20 -0.43
C THR A 734 -8.56 1.01 0.03
N VAL A 735 -9.43 1.25 1.02
CA VAL A 735 -10.29 0.18 1.58
C VAL A 735 -11.30 -0.32 0.53
N ILE A 736 -11.76 0.57 -0.35
CA ILE A 736 -12.76 0.24 -1.37
C ILE A 736 -12.17 -0.65 -2.45
N ASP A 737 -10.97 -0.33 -2.95
CA ASP A 737 -10.32 -1.17 -3.96
C ASP A 737 -10.06 -2.58 -3.40
N GLY A 738 -9.67 -2.67 -2.13
CA GLY A 738 -9.54 -3.94 -1.42
C GLY A 738 -10.85 -4.72 -1.30
N ALA A 739 -11.97 -4.02 -1.06
CA ALA A 739 -13.30 -4.63 -0.97
C ALA A 739 -13.82 -5.08 -2.34
N LEU A 740 -13.64 -4.29 -3.40
CA LEU A 740 -13.98 -4.68 -4.78
C LEU A 740 -13.16 -5.90 -5.25
N ASP A 741 -11.85 -5.93 -4.95
CA ASP A 741 -11.00 -7.09 -5.21
C ASP A 741 -11.45 -8.33 -4.42
N ALA A 742 -12.02 -8.16 -3.21
CA ALA A 742 -12.60 -9.28 -2.45
C ALA A 742 -13.90 -9.82 -3.09
N VAL A 743 -14.72 -8.94 -3.68
CA VAL A 743 -15.89 -9.36 -4.47
C VAL A 743 -15.46 -10.13 -5.71
N ALA A 744 -14.47 -9.63 -6.47
CA ALA A 744 -13.92 -10.32 -7.63
C ALA A 744 -13.39 -11.72 -7.28
N ARG A 745 -12.66 -11.86 -6.17
CA ARG A 745 -12.19 -13.15 -5.66
C ARG A 745 -13.31 -14.11 -5.27
N THR A 746 -14.40 -13.60 -4.70
CA THR A 746 -15.54 -14.45 -4.34
C THR A 746 -16.32 -14.89 -5.59
N ALA A 747 -16.52 -13.99 -6.55
CA ALA A 747 -17.09 -14.31 -7.86
C ALA A 747 -16.25 -15.36 -8.60
N MET A 748 -14.92 -15.28 -8.47
CA MET A 748 -13.99 -16.27 -9.00
C MET A 748 -14.18 -17.64 -8.35
N ARG A 749 -14.21 -17.69 -7.01
CA ARG A 749 -14.42 -18.94 -6.26
C ARG A 749 -15.75 -19.60 -6.62
N ASN A 750 -16.83 -18.82 -6.72
CA ASN A 750 -18.13 -19.33 -7.14
C ASN A 750 -18.13 -19.89 -8.57
N SER A 751 -17.33 -19.31 -9.49
CA SER A 751 -17.15 -19.86 -10.83
C SER A 751 -16.45 -21.22 -10.81
N VAL A 752 -15.45 -21.40 -9.93
CA VAL A 752 -14.74 -22.68 -9.77
C VAL A 752 -15.67 -23.74 -9.16
N ASP A 753 -16.37 -23.41 -8.08
CA ASP A 753 -17.32 -24.30 -7.41
C ASP A 753 -18.51 -24.72 -8.31
N GLY A 754 -18.97 -23.80 -9.17
CA GLY A 754 -20.03 -24.07 -10.15
C GLY A 754 -19.60 -25.02 -11.27
N GLY A 755 -18.33 -24.96 -11.68
CA GLY A 755 -17.75 -25.87 -12.68
C GLY A 755 -17.65 -27.33 -12.20
N HIS A 756 -17.58 -27.55 -10.89
CA HIS A 756 -17.54 -28.90 -10.29
C HIS A 756 -18.91 -29.59 -10.19
N ARG A 757 -20.02 -28.88 -10.40
CA ARG A 757 -21.39 -29.40 -10.27
C ARG A 757 -22.02 -29.89 -11.58
N ASN A 758 -21.33 -29.73 -12.72
CA ASN A 758 -21.80 -30.22 -14.02
C ASN A 758 -21.18 -31.57 -14.40
#